data_AF-A0A507DL35-F1
#
_entry.id   AF-A0A507DL35-F1
#
_cell.length_a   1.000
_cell.length_b   1.000
_cell.length_c   1.000
_cell.angle_alpha   90.00
_cell.angle_beta   90.00
_cell.angle_gamma   90.00
#
_symmetry.space_group_name_H-M   'P 1'
#
loop_
_entity.id
_entity.type
_entity.pdbx_description
1 polymer ?
#
loop_
_entity_poly.entity_id
_entity_poly.type
_entity_poly.pdbx_seq_one_letter_code
_entity_poly.pdbx_strand_id
1 'polypeptide(L)'
;MGKKGRETLPYNLPQLQNLIKRDPSSYKDEFRQQYARLQACLQLFNGASTTQADHQTLAELVNFVGHVAPCFPAECQSFPQDLVDLLSAHSQTMDPDLRKTLVQVLILLRNRNLIPSAALLSLCFTLFSVKDKQLRSLLHSHIVNDIKSQNAKGKNNKLNKALQNFMYTMLKDPSDIAARKSLEAMIDLYKKNIWNDAKTVNIIAEACLSPSPKIVATAVNFFLSVNERPDDSDDDEATETVDVNSLKHTLHVSKKKRSQKARMGRALATVKRKQRARNRAENYNFSAIHLLNDPQGFAEKMYSRLKLATNTSALRFELRLQILDLITRLVGIHKLILLPLYDFFVPYLRPQQREVTKILAFAAQASHDLVPPEAGQLLVESIANHFVWNNVASEVVVAGLNALREICSRCPLAMGETLLRSLIDDYKNHRDKGPTMAARSLIALYREMNPELLKKKDRGKSASMALREEKKGGLAAPKLVYGQVKVAKDVEGIELLEEDQDIPPGDDDDFDGWIDEPDNSDGEEAPLLETEDAGDIDVDEIDFDNGEWEIEEMDASDSGEGDDSSNQSDPGDAAENGSDAKSEGDKNEAVADSKSTKMPLAAQKVLTEEDFARIRALRNQRDVEKLTGAGGPKRKRGAEELEGEDSEDENEITDVVNESVITAGIKRKADYEARIASIQAGREGREKFGSKRNKTERSSLTNKVKAKNSKAFMMMIHKRDVKNKAKRSLKEKRRVLTNHVKHAVTIPLRPAPYVNLSAFNTRGSGMSRYQTTASGGQMPAMGGSIKTCYLINLSIQGKTFNVEVDSGSSNLIIPTAGLAGYTSGPDAPTYNTTGKATLQSGSVSQSFAEGSSWTGYIYSDTVTLSGTSISASAPLIGVTSQTQNPKVMSGGTGSTGLWGIAYRSLSSYTTASSSTPATVFEALVAQNPSAIQNNIAFRACPYPYAGSSAMDIGATNNQLTCSTTGVVGYARIPQEAWYTVQVLGIAVNGKFTFLPSGFQTSNAYGQWSIVDTCTSLLYLTNAAWMTLANAVLNSNAIPGLTSYGTDESNPFFHYQMGIRASAGSNINWGALPSLTIDMVMNQSTVVTLTIFGHQYIQLDPVNGYVFTVLPQSSSVNYINLGAAFLNSYYVVFDRDNAQIGFAPGCGCDRANASHPAAFVGVREVSSLAYENGTGTLPFDFYSNNNTLPSSASPRNSITSMSWVVLLMFIITALVN
;
A
#
# COMPACT_ATOMS: atom_id res chain seq x y z
N MET A 1 -59.90 37.71 -18.01
CA MET A 1 -61.06 36.82 -18.33
C MET A 1 -62.33 37.44 -17.75
N GLY A 2 -63.51 37.17 -18.32
CA GLY A 2 -64.78 37.74 -17.87
C GLY A 2 -65.33 37.10 -16.58
N LYS A 3 -66.18 37.82 -15.84
CA LYS A 3 -66.63 37.48 -14.47
C LYS A 3 -67.16 36.04 -14.30
N LYS A 4 -67.98 35.54 -15.24
CA LYS A 4 -68.51 34.16 -15.20
C LYS A 4 -67.45 33.05 -15.14
N GLY A 5 -66.23 33.32 -15.59
CA GLY A 5 -65.12 32.35 -15.50
C GLY A 5 -64.44 32.29 -14.12
N ARG A 6 -64.76 33.21 -13.18
CA ARG A 6 -64.15 33.26 -11.85
C ARG A 6 -64.93 32.46 -10.80
N GLU A 7 -66.22 32.20 -11.04
CA GLU A 7 -67.12 31.50 -10.10
C GLU A 7 -66.88 29.97 -10.06
N THR A 8 -66.56 29.35 -11.20
CA THR A 8 -66.19 27.92 -11.29
C THR A 8 -64.72 27.64 -11.00
N LEU A 9 -63.90 28.69 -10.91
CA LEU A 9 -62.45 28.63 -10.80
C LEU A 9 -61.94 27.90 -9.53
N PRO A 10 -62.58 28.02 -8.34
CA PRO A 10 -62.20 27.25 -7.14
C PRO A 10 -62.40 25.73 -7.25
N TYR A 11 -63.12 25.24 -8.27
CA TYR A 11 -63.38 23.81 -8.48
C TYR A 11 -62.41 23.18 -9.52
N ASN A 12 -61.69 24.00 -10.29
CA ASN A 12 -60.71 23.53 -11.28
C ASN A 12 -59.27 23.76 -10.78
N LEU A 13 -58.82 22.88 -9.88
CA LEU A 13 -57.49 22.98 -9.25
C LEU A 13 -56.32 23.07 -10.28
N PRO A 14 -56.28 22.30 -11.39
CA PRO A 14 -55.24 22.46 -12.41
C PRO A 14 -55.23 23.84 -13.09
N GLN A 15 -56.40 24.44 -13.35
CA GLN A 15 -56.50 25.78 -13.94
C GLN A 15 -56.08 26.86 -12.93
N LEU A 16 -56.56 26.78 -11.68
CA LEU A 16 -56.16 27.66 -10.59
C LEU A 16 -54.64 27.61 -10.35
N GLN A 17 -54.04 26.41 -10.39
CA GLN A 17 -52.60 26.21 -10.24
C GLN A 17 -51.79 26.93 -11.34
N ASN A 18 -52.26 26.92 -12.59
CA ASN A 18 -51.59 27.60 -13.71
C ASN A 18 -51.67 29.13 -13.54
N LEU A 19 -52.79 29.64 -13.02
CA LEU A 19 -53.01 31.05 -12.78
C LEU A 19 -52.17 31.60 -11.61
N ILE A 20 -52.15 30.92 -10.45
CA ILE A 20 -51.31 31.31 -9.31
C ILE A 20 -49.81 31.29 -9.70
N LYS A 21 -49.37 30.31 -10.50
CA LYS A 21 -47.98 30.23 -10.98
C LYS A 21 -47.58 31.38 -11.94
N ARG A 22 -48.53 32.18 -12.42
CA ARG A 22 -48.29 33.39 -13.25
C ARG A 22 -48.37 34.67 -12.43
N ASP A 23 -49.31 34.76 -11.49
CA ASP A 23 -49.52 35.90 -10.60
C ASP A 23 -49.96 35.39 -9.20
N PRO A 24 -49.03 35.20 -8.26
CA PRO A 24 -49.36 34.77 -6.90
C PRO A 24 -50.20 35.81 -6.14
N SER A 25 -50.00 37.09 -6.42
CA SER A 25 -50.65 38.21 -5.74
C SER A 25 -52.17 38.22 -5.96
N SER A 26 -52.62 38.08 -7.21
CA SER A 26 -54.05 38.23 -7.58
C SER A 26 -54.95 37.05 -7.23
N TYR A 27 -54.38 35.91 -6.80
CA TYR A 27 -55.09 34.66 -6.52
C TYR A 27 -54.87 34.14 -5.09
N LYS A 28 -54.46 35.03 -4.17
CA LYS A 28 -54.12 34.68 -2.79
C LYS A 28 -55.32 34.19 -1.98
N ASP A 29 -56.48 34.80 -2.16
CA ASP A 29 -57.70 34.43 -1.42
C ASP A 29 -58.31 33.13 -1.97
N GLU A 30 -58.29 32.91 -3.29
CA GLU A 30 -58.63 31.62 -3.89
C GLU A 30 -57.70 30.48 -3.41
N PHE A 31 -56.40 30.76 -3.18
CA PHE A 31 -55.49 29.78 -2.57
C PHE A 31 -55.86 29.48 -1.10
N ARG A 32 -56.08 30.52 -0.28
CA ARG A 32 -56.45 30.38 1.14
C ARG A 32 -57.73 29.57 1.34
N GLN A 33 -58.71 29.73 0.44
CA GLN A 33 -59.94 28.93 0.43
C GLN A 33 -59.63 27.42 0.30
N GLN A 34 -58.71 27.03 -0.59
CA GLN A 34 -58.33 25.62 -0.75
C GLN A 34 -57.42 25.12 0.39
N TYR A 35 -56.57 25.99 0.97
CA TYR A 35 -55.74 25.62 2.11
C TYR A 35 -56.59 25.36 3.37
N ALA A 36 -57.60 26.19 3.64
CA ALA A 36 -58.57 25.94 4.71
C ALA A 36 -59.37 24.65 4.47
N ARG A 37 -59.76 24.36 3.23
CA ARG A 37 -60.42 23.09 2.85
C ARG A 37 -59.51 21.89 3.11
N LEU A 38 -58.22 21.97 2.74
CA LEU A 38 -57.22 20.94 3.04
C LEU A 38 -57.09 20.71 4.55
N GLN A 39 -56.98 21.76 5.36
CA GLN A 39 -56.89 21.65 6.82
C GLN A 39 -58.14 20.98 7.43
N ALA A 40 -59.33 21.31 6.94
CA ALA A 40 -60.57 20.63 7.35
C ALA A 40 -60.58 19.14 6.97
N CYS A 41 -60.15 18.77 5.76
CA CYS A 41 -60.03 17.37 5.35
C CYS A 41 -59.01 16.59 6.19
N LEU A 42 -57.87 17.20 6.57
CA LEU A 42 -56.87 16.60 7.46
C LEU A 42 -57.41 16.37 8.88
N GLN A 43 -58.17 17.32 9.43
CA GLN A 43 -58.83 17.17 10.72
C GLN A 43 -59.87 16.05 10.71
N LEU A 44 -60.68 15.94 9.65
CA LEU A 44 -61.65 14.86 9.47
C LEU A 44 -60.97 13.49 9.37
N PHE A 45 -59.84 13.40 8.65
CA PHE A 45 -59.08 12.15 8.50
C PHE A 45 -58.54 11.63 9.84
N ASN A 46 -58.13 12.53 10.76
CA ASN A 46 -57.67 12.17 12.09
C ASN A 46 -58.80 11.83 13.09
N GLY A 47 -60.07 12.10 12.75
CA GLY A 47 -61.20 12.01 13.69
C GLY A 47 -62.28 10.98 13.35
N ALA A 48 -62.34 10.45 12.13
CA ALA A 48 -63.45 9.61 11.68
C ALA A 48 -63.07 8.56 10.62
N SER A 49 -63.95 7.58 10.43
CA SER A 49 -63.86 6.60 9.33
C SER A 49 -64.14 7.28 7.98
N THR A 50 -63.09 7.70 7.29
CA THR A 50 -63.15 8.36 5.97
C THR A 50 -63.56 7.41 4.84
N THR A 51 -64.19 7.96 3.79
CA THR A 51 -64.58 7.21 2.59
C THR A 51 -63.53 7.34 1.47
N GLN A 52 -63.58 6.47 0.47
CA GLN A 52 -62.65 6.52 -0.67
C GLN A 52 -62.73 7.85 -1.46
N ALA A 53 -63.90 8.50 -1.50
CA ALA A 53 -64.07 9.81 -2.12
C ALA A 53 -63.35 10.94 -1.34
N ASP A 54 -63.29 10.82 0.00
CA ASP A 54 -62.53 11.75 0.84
C ASP A 54 -61.02 11.58 0.62
N HIS A 55 -60.55 10.33 0.43
CA HIS A 55 -59.14 10.04 0.15
C HIS A 55 -58.71 10.61 -1.20
N GLN A 56 -59.54 10.48 -2.25
CA GLN A 56 -59.28 11.11 -3.54
C GLN A 56 -59.30 12.65 -3.45
N THR A 57 -60.31 13.22 -2.77
CA THR A 57 -60.41 14.67 -2.57
C THR A 57 -59.19 15.23 -1.84
N LEU A 58 -58.69 14.52 -0.82
CA LEU A 58 -57.47 14.87 -0.10
C LEU A 58 -56.23 14.77 -0.98
N ALA A 59 -56.10 13.72 -1.81
CA ALA A 59 -55.00 13.57 -2.75
C ALA A 59 -54.93 14.72 -3.78
N GLU A 60 -56.07 15.12 -4.34
CA GLU A 60 -56.17 16.25 -5.28
C GLU A 60 -55.77 17.59 -4.63
N LEU A 61 -56.26 17.87 -3.41
CA LEU A 61 -55.91 19.08 -2.65
C LEU A 61 -54.43 19.11 -2.25
N VAL A 62 -53.87 17.99 -1.78
CA VAL A 62 -52.45 17.87 -1.42
C VAL A 62 -51.55 18.06 -2.64
N ASN A 63 -51.90 17.48 -3.79
CA ASN A 63 -51.16 17.65 -5.04
C ASN A 63 -51.18 19.11 -5.53
N PHE A 64 -52.36 19.75 -5.49
CA PHE A 64 -52.51 21.18 -5.75
C PHE A 64 -51.60 22.02 -4.84
N VAL A 65 -51.75 21.92 -3.52
CA VAL A 65 -50.98 22.73 -2.55
C VAL A 65 -49.47 22.46 -2.69
N GLY A 66 -49.04 21.21 -2.85
CA GLY A 66 -47.63 20.86 -3.11
C GLY A 66 -47.04 21.52 -4.36
N HIS A 67 -47.86 21.70 -5.40
CA HIS A 67 -47.45 22.40 -6.61
C HIS A 67 -47.38 23.93 -6.46
N VAL A 68 -48.21 24.55 -5.61
CA VAL A 68 -48.23 26.02 -5.39
C VAL A 68 -47.45 26.51 -4.17
N ALA A 69 -47.06 25.66 -3.21
CA ALA A 69 -46.39 26.04 -1.97
C ALA A 69 -45.19 27.02 -2.11
N PRO A 70 -44.31 26.95 -3.15
CA PRO A 70 -43.24 27.93 -3.34
C PRO A 70 -43.73 29.37 -3.58
N CYS A 71 -44.99 29.56 -3.99
CA CYS A 71 -45.58 30.88 -4.23
C CYS A 71 -46.08 31.53 -2.92
N PHE A 72 -46.35 30.73 -1.87
CA PHE A 72 -46.88 31.19 -0.59
C PHE A 72 -46.13 30.55 0.61
N PRO A 73 -44.78 30.70 0.69
CA PRO A 73 -43.97 29.98 1.68
C PRO A 73 -44.34 30.30 3.14
N ALA A 74 -44.86 31.50 3.42
CA ALA A 74 -45.31 31.90 4.75
C ALA A 74 -46.65 31.27 5.19
N GLU A 75 -47.47 30.79 4.25
CA GLU A 75 -48.79 30.19 4.54
C GLU A 75 -48.71 28.65 4.51
N CYS A 76 -47.80 28.09 3.72
CA CYS A 76 -47.53 26.65 3.65
C CYS A 76 -46.48 26.13 4.67
N GLN A 77 -46.17 26.86 5.75
CA GLN A 77 -45.05 26.48 6.63
C GLN A 77 -45.34 25.22 7.48
N SER A 78 -46.60 24.94 7.86
CA SER A 78 -46.98 23.69 8.54
C SER A 78 -47.05 22.49 7.59
N PHE A 79 -47.50 22.72 6.35
CA PHE A 79 -47.90 21.69 5.40
C PHE A 79 -46.91 20.51 5.24
N PRO A 80 -45.58 20.72 5.13
CA PRO A 80 -44.63 19.61 5.09
C PRO A 80 -44.69 18.69 6.32
N GLN A 81 -44.86 19.26 7.51
CA GLN A 81 -44.98 18.51 8.76
C GLN A 81 -46.33 17.81 8.85
N ASP A 82 -47.42 18.50 8.48
CA ASP A 82 -48.78 17.93 8.44
C ASP A 82 -48.83 16.64 7.59
N LEU A 83 -48.09 16.59 6.47
CA LEU A 83 -47.96 15.37 5.64
C LEU A 83 -47.06 14.29 6.25
N VAL A 84 -45.99 14.67 6.94
CA VAL A 84 -45.06 13.73 7.62
C VAL A 84 -45.76 13.04 8.79
N ASP A 85 -46.55 13.77 9.57
CA ASP A 85 -47.28 13.25 10.72
C ASP A 85 -48.42 12.33 10.26
N LEU A 86 -49.17 12.72 9.22
CA LEU A 86 -50.21 11.89 8.60
C LEU A 86 -49.64 10.55 8.10
N LEU A 87 -48.51 10.58 7.38
CA LEU A 87 -47.83 9.36 6.92
C LEU A 87 -47.31 8.52 8.09
N SER A 88 -46.76 9.14 9.13
CA SER A 88 -46.21 8.43 10.29
C SER A 88 -47.29 7.71 11.08
N ALA A 89 -48.43 8.37 11.34
CA ALA A 89 -49.55 7.79 12.08
C ALA A 89 -50.34 6.74 11.29
N HIS A 90 -50.66 7.01 10.01
CA HIS A 90 -51.63 6.22 9.24
C HIS A 90 -51.00 5.40 8.07
N SER A 91 -49.67 5.24 8.07
CA SER A 91 -48.92 4.54 7.02
C SER A 91 -49.53 3.21 6.55
N GLN A 92 -49.99 2.34 7.45
CA GLN A 92 -50.49 1.01 7.08
C GLN A 92 -51.99 0.96 6.71
N THR A 93 -52.82 1.86 7.23
CA THR A 93 -54.29 1.85 7.04
C THR A 93 -54.77 2.72 5.88
N MET A 94 -53.98 3.72 5.48
CA MET A 94 -54.29 4.65 4.39
C MET A 94 -54.33 3.97 3.01
N ASP A 95 -55.12 4.52 2.09
CA ASP A 95 -55.22 4.05 0.70
C ASP A 95 -53.86 4.12 -0.05
N PRO A 96 -53.52 3.15 -0.93
CA PRO A 96 -52.27 3.14 -1.67
C PRO A 96 -52.01 4.35 -2.56
N ASP A 97 -53.01 4.84 -3.31
CA ASP A 97 -52.81 5.95 -4.24
C ASP A 97 -52.79 7.31 -3.50
N LEU A 98 -53.52 7.46 -2.39
CA LEU A 98 -53.33 8.60 -1.48
C LEU A 98 -51.92 8.58 -0.86
N ARG A 99 -51.47 7.45 -0.30
CA ARG A 99 -50.13 7.28 0.28
C ARG A 99 -49.02 7.59 -0.72
N LYS A 100 -49.17 7.14 -1.96
CA LYS A 100 -48.27 7.41 -3.11
C LYS A 100 -48.26 8.89 -3.49
N THR A 101 -49.43 9.54 -3.54
CA THR A 101 -49.55 10.98 -3.82
C THR A 101 -48.87 11.84 -2.75
N LEU A 102 -49.08 11.51 -1.47
CA LEU A 102 -48.42 12.18 -0.34
C LEU A 102 -46.88 12.13 -0.45
N VAL A 103 -46.34 10.95 -0.75
CA VAL A 103 -44.90 10.75 -0.94
C VAL A 103 -44.39 11.48 -2.18
N GLN A 104 -45.11 11.47 -3.30
CA GLN A 104 -44.76 12.24 -4.50
C GLN A 104 -44.72 13.75 -4.23
N VAL A 105 -45.64 14.28 -3.42
CA VAL A 105 -45.66 15.69 -3.03
C VAL A 105 -44.50 16.05 -2.08
N LEU A 106 -44.19 15.19 -1.11
CA LEU A 106 -42.99 15.39 -0.26
C LEU A 106 -41.69 15.38 -1.09
N ILE A 107 -41.58 14.48 -2.08
CA ILE A 107 -40.48 14.45 -3.05
C ILE A 107 -40.42 15.75 -3.87
N LEU A 108 -41.56 16.25 -4.36
CA LEU A 108 -41.64 17.53 -5.08
C LEU A 108 -41.17 18.72 -4.21
N LEU A 109 -41.57 18.76 -2.94
CA LEU A 109 -41.16 19.80 -1.98
C LEU A 109 -39.66 19.72 -1.65
N ARG A 110 -39.11 18.51 -1.48
CA ARG A 110 -37.65 18.28 -1.35
C ARG A 110 -36.89 18.72 -2.60
N ASN A 111 -37.40 18.41 -3.80
CA ASN A 111 -36.78 18.83 -5.07
C ASN A 111 -36.78 20.36 -5.27
N ARG A 112 -37.61 21.08 -4.49
CA ARG A 112 -37.68 22.54 -4.42
C ARG A 112 -36.94 23.13 -3.20
N ASN A 113 -36.19 22.30 -2.46
CA ASN A 113 -35.48 22.63 -1.23
C ASN A 113 -36.35 23.19 -0.08
N LEU A 114 -37.66 22.90 -0.08
CA LEU A 114 -38.58 23.28 1.02
C LEU A 114 -38.53 22.31 2.21
N ILE A 115 -37.89 21.15 2.06
CA ILE A 115 -37.75 20.12 3.09
C ILE A 115 -36.28 19.65 3.16
N PRO A 116 -35.67 19.54 4.35
CA PRO A 116 -34.33 18.95 4.49
C PRO A 116 -34.31 17.48 4.06
N SER A 117 -33.43 17.12 3.12
CA SER A 117 -33.27 15.75 2.58
C SER A 117 -33.15 14.69 3.68
N ALA A 118 -32.36 14.95 4.74
CA ALA A 118 -32.18 13.99 5.85
C ALA A 118 -33.50 13.60 6.57
N ALA A 119 -34.43 14.54 6.73
CA ALA A 119 -35.71 14.29 7.38
C ALA A 119 -36.62 13.43 6.48
N LEU A 120 -36.73 13.79 5.20
CA LEU A 120 -37.51 13.02 4.24
C LEU A 120 -36.96 11.60 4.03
N LEU A 121 -35.63 11.46 3.90
CA LEU A 121 -35.01 10.15 3.70
C LEU A 121 -35.25 9.20 4.89
N SER A 122 -35.20 9.72 6.12
CA SER A 122 -35.51 8.93 7.32
C SER A 122 -36.95 8.38 7.30
N LEU A 123 -37.93 9.20 6.88
CA LEU A 123 -39.31 8.75 6.66
C LEU A 123 -39.43 7.76 5.49
N CYS A 124 -38.68 7.97 4.39
CA CYS A 124 -38.67 7.03 3.27
C CYS A 124 -38.18 5.63 3.67
N PHE A 125 -37.24 5.52 4.62
CA PHE A 125 -36.77 4.24 5.14
C PHE A 125 -37.80 3.56 6.06
N THR A 126 -38.44 4.28 6.99
CA THR A 126 -39.48 3.67 7.85
C THR A 126 -40.69 3.19 7.03
N LEU A 127 -41.04 3.91 5.95
CA LEU A 127 -42.08 3.50 5.00
C LEU A 127 -41.73 2.24 4.19
N PHE A 128 -40.49 1.73 4.19
CA PHE A 128 -40.19 0.40 3.63
C PHE A 128 -40.85 -0.76 4.41
N SER A 129 -41.33 -0.52 5.63
CA SER A 129 -42.13 -1.49 6.39
C SER A 129 -43.51 -1.76 5.77
N VAL A 130 -44.04 -0.82 4.97
CA VAL A 130 -45.38 -0.90 4.36
C VAL A 130 -45.41 -1.96 3.26
N LYS A 131 -46.46 -2.79 3.25
CA LYS A 131 -46.61 -3.97 2.36
C LYS A 131 -46.96 -3.64 0.89
N ASP A 132 -46.61 -2.45 0.41
CA ASP A 132 -46.90 -1.94 -0.94
C ASP A 132 -45.69 -2.17 -1.88
N LYS A 133 -45.88 -2.82 -3.04
CA LYS A 133 -44.79 -3.06 -4.02
C LYS A 133 -44.46 -1.81 -4.85
N GLN A 134 -45.46 -1.01 -5.25
CA GLN A 134 -45.24 0.18 -6.07
C GLN A 134 -44.52 1.26 -5.25
N LEU A 135 -45.01 1.54 -4.04
CA LEU A 135 -44.42 2.55 -3.17
C LEU A 135 -42.96 2.22 -2.82
N ARG A 136 -42.65 0.98 -2.43
CA ARG A 136 -41.26 0.59 -2.11
C ARG A 136 -40.30 0.73 -3.30
N SER A 137 -40.80 0.61 -4.54
CA SER A 137 -40.02 0.89 -5.76
C SER A 137 -39.79 2.39 -5.95
N LEU A 138 -40.82 3.22 -5.75
CA LEU A 138 -40.75 4.68 -5.80
C LEU A 138 -39.78 5.23 -4.74
N LEU A 139 -39.90 4.74 -3.50
CA LEU A 139 -39.04 5.11 -2.37
C LEU A 139 -37.58 4.75 -2.62
N HIS A 140 -37.30 3.52 -3.07
CA HIS A 140 -35.93 3.07 -3.36
C HIS A 140 -35.29 3.88 -4.49
N SER A 141 -36.01 4.10 -5.59
CA SER A 141 -35.57 4.98 -6.68
C SER A 141 -35.34 6.43 -6.23
N HIS A 142 -36.23 6.98 -5.38
CA HIS A 142 -36.04 8.31 -4.83
C HIS A 142 -34.81 8.39 -3.92
N ILE A 143 -34.64 7.46 -2.98
CA ILE A 143 -33.50 7.43 -2.03
C ILE A 143 -32.17 7.44 -2.81
N VAL A 144 -32.02 6.55 -3.79
CA VAL A 144 -30.76 6.43 -4.56
C VAL A 144 -30.51 7.68 -5.41
N ASN A 145 -31.54 8.26 -6.03
CA ASN A 145 -31.39 9.47 -6.85
C ASN A 145 -31.24 10.76 -6.02
N ASP A 146 -31.88 10.87 -4.85
CA ASP A 146 -31.67 11.94 -3.87
C ASP A 146 -30.19 11.96 -3.46
N ILE A 147 -29.70 10.85 -2.91
CA ILE A 147 -28.32 10.73 -2.43
C ILE A 147 -27.31 10.93 -3.57
N LYS A 148 -27.57 10.43 -4.80
CA LYS A 148 -26.76 10.75 -5.98
C LYS A 148 -26.74 12.25 -6.26
N SER A 149 -27.88 12.93 -6.28
CA SER A 149 -27.96 14.37 -6.55
C SER A 149 -27.27 15.23 -5.48
N GLN A 150 -27.36 14.83 -4.20
CA GLN A 150 -26.72 15.51 -3.08
C GLN A 150 -25.19 15.34 -3.04
N ASN A 151 -24.66 14.28 -3.68
CA ASN A 151 -23.22 14.02 -3.79
C ASN A 151 -22.64 14.46 -5.16
N ALA A 152 -23.46 14.94 -6.10
CA ALA A 152 -23.05 15.21 -7.49
C ALA A 152 -22.04 16.37 -7.65
N LYS A 153 -21.96 17.29 -6.68
CA LYS A 153 -20.96 18.39 -6.65
C LYS A 153 -19.75 18.10 -5.74
N GLY A 154 -19.71 16.93 -5.10
CA GLY A 154 -18.77 16.58 -4.05
C GLY A 154 -19.45 15.78 -2.93
N LYS A 155 -18.69 14.92 -2.24
CA LYS A 155 -19.25 13.98 -1.25
C LYS A 155 -19.77 14.72 0.00
N ASN A 156 -21.09 14.67 0.23
CA ASN A 156 -21.74 15.26 1.40
C ASN A 156 -21.58 14.35 2.63
N ASN A 157 -20.37 14.35 3.19
CA ASN A 157 -19.99 13.45 4.29
C ASN A 157 -20.85 13.61 5.55
N LYS A 158 -21.46 14.78 5.81
CA LYS A 158 -22.39 14.98 6.93
C LYS A 158 -23.71 14.23 6.71
N LEU A 159 -24.30 14.34 5.51
CA LEU A 159 -25.50 13.60 5.13
C LEU A 159 -25.22 12.09 5.06
N ASN A 160 -24.13 11.68 4.39
CA ASN A 160 -23.76 10.27 4.26
C ASN A 160 -23.53 9.60 5.62
N LYS A 161 -22.73 10.21 6.53
CA LYS A 161 -22.50 9.66 7.88
C LYS A 161 -23.81 9.47 8.66
N ALA A 162 -24.75 10.42 8.56
CA ALA A 162 -26.06 10.33 9.22
C ALA A 162 -26.96 9.23 8.63
N LEU A 163 -27.05 9.14 7.31
CA LEU A 163 -27.86 8.11 6.63
C LEU A 163 -27.32 6.69 6.84
N GLN A 164 -26.00 6.51 6.85
CA GLN A 164 -25.37 5.24 7.21
C GLN A 164 -25.70 4.82 8.66
N ASN A 165 -25.66 5.76 9.61
CA ASN A 165 -26.04 5.49 11.00
C ASN A 165 -27.53 5.11 11.10
N PHE A 166 -28.40 5.76 10.33
CA PHE A 166 -29.82 5.42 10.28
C PHE A 166 -30.07 4.03 9.68
N MET A 167 -29.41 3.70 8.56
CA MET A 167 -29.48 2.36 7.96
C MET A 167 -28.98 1.26 8.90
N TYR A 168 -27.99 1.53 9.76
CA TYR A 168 -27.55 0.59 10.78
C TYR A 168 -28.67 0.22 11.76
N THR A 169 -29.49 1.19 12.16
CA THR A 169 -30.71 0.94 12.95
C THR A 169 -31.75 0.16 12.15
N MET A 170 -31.98 0.51 10.87
CA MET A 170 -32.94 -0.20 10.00
C MET A 170 -32.57 -1.65 9.68
N LEU A 171 -31.30 -2.03 9.76
CA LEU A 171 -30.86 -3.43 9.62
C LEU A 171 -31.17 -4.28 10.87
N LYS A 172 -31.58 -3.65 11.98
CA LYS A 172 -32.00 -4.28 13.24
C LYS A 172 -33.51 -4.14 13.49
N ASP A 173 -34.24 -3.59 12.53
CA ASP A 173 -35.71 -3.54 12.49
C ASP A 173 -36.27 -4.99 12.40
N PRO A 174 -37.30 -5.36 13.19
CA PRO A 174 -37.96 -6.67 13.06
C PRO A 174 -38.61 -6.92 11.69
N SER A 175 -38.77 -5.89 10.85
CA SER A 175 -39.26 -6.00 9.48
C SER A 175 -38.15 -6.45 8.52
N ASP A 176 -38.08 -7.77 8.32
CA ASP A 176 -37.30 -8.49 7.30
C ASP A 176 -37.33 -7.81 5.90
N ILE A 177 -38.46 -7.18 5.57
CA ILE A 177 -38.69 -6.47 4.31
C ILE A 177 -38.00 -5.10 4.28
N ALA A 178 -38.07 -4.33 5.37
CA ALA A 178 -37.47 -3.01 5.48
C ALA A 178 -35.93 -3.10 5.59
N ALA A 179 -35.43 -4.04 6.40
CA ALA A 179 -34.00 -4.32 6.52
C ALA A 179 -33.41 -4.75 5.16
N ARG A 180 -34.05 -5.69 4.44
CA ARG A 180 -33.62 -6.08 3.09
C ARG A 180 -33.65 -4.92 2.09
N LYS A 181 -34.71 -4.10 2.06
CA LYS A 181 -34.79 -2.97 1.10
C LYS A 181 -33.80 -1.86 1.40
N SER A 182 -33.45 -1.65 2.67
CA SER A 182 -32.37 -0.74 3.09
C SER A 182 -30.99 -1.25 2.65
N LEU A 183 -30.74 -2.57 2.80
CA LEU A 183 -29.52 -3.22 2.29
C LEU A 183 -29.40 -3.12 0.76
N GLU A 184 -30.47 -3.36 0.01
CA GLU A 184 -30.48 -3.21 -1.45
C GLU A 184 -30.19 -1.77 -1.89
N ALA A 185 -30.69 -0.76 -1.17
CA ALA A 185 -30.34 0.65 -1.44
C ALA A 185 -28.86 0.95 -1.16
N MET A 186 -28.30 0.38 -0.09
CA MET A 186 -26.88 0.54 0.27
C MET A 186 -25.95 -0.08 -0.78
N ILE A 187 -26.29 -1.28 -1.27
CA ILE A 187 -25.56 -1.98 -2.34
C ILE A 187 -25.57 -1.17 -3.64
N ASP A 188 -26.71 -0.59 -4.03
CA ASP A 188 -26.80 0.26 -5.23
C ASP A 188 -26.00 1.56 -5.09
N LEU A 189 -25.90 2.15 -3.90
CA LEU A 189 -25.07 3.33 -3.63
C LEU A 189 -23.57 3.00 -3.65
N TYR A 190 -23.18 1.80 -3.25
CA TYR A 190 -21.81 1.29 -3.43
C TYR A 190 -21.51 1.05 -4.91
N LYS A 191 -22.37 0.28 -5.63
CA LYS A 191 -22.18 -0.05 -7.06
C LYS A 191 -22.19 1.19 -7.98
N LYS A 192 -22.79 2.31 -7.55
CA LYS A 192 -22.74 3.61 -8.24
C LYS A 192 -21.55 4.50 -7.83
N ASN A 193 -20.58 3.96 -7.07
CA ASN A 193 -19.40 4.65 -6.55
C ASN A 193 -19.69 5.90 -5.67
N ILE A 194 -20.87 5.96 -5.05
CA ILE A 194 -21.26 7.09 -4.18
C ILE A 194 -20.80 6.82 -2.74
N TRP A 195 -21.04 5.61 -2.24
CA TRP A 195 -20.66 5.13 -0.90
C TRP A 195 -19.63 4.01 -0.98
N ASN A 196 -18.50 4.27 -1.64
CA ASN A 196 -17.36 3.37 -1.74
C ASN A 196 -16.41 3.52 -0.53
N ASP A 197 -16.94 3.34 0.69
CA ASP A 197 -16.22 3.55 1.94
C ASP A 197 -16.28 2.34 2.89
N ALA A 198 -15.23 2.14 3.69
CA ALA A 198 -15.10 1.00 4.59
C ALA A 198 -16.27 0.88 5.58
N LYS A 199 -16.83 1.99 6.06
CA LYS A 199 -17.99 1.93 6.97
C LYS A 199 -19.22 1.32 6.30
N THR A 200 -19.53 1.70 5.06
CA THR A 200 -20.61 1.07 4.27
C THR A 200 -20.37 -0.44 4.12
N VAL A 201 -19.14 -0.84 3.78
CA VAL A 201 -18.76 -2.27 3.63
C VAL A 201 -18.91 -3.06 4.93
N ASN A 202 -18.43 -2.55 6.07
CA ASN A 202 -18.54 -3.24 7.35
C ASN A 202 -19.99 -3.33 7.85
N ILE A 203 -20.87 -2.39 7.50
CA ILE A 203 -22.31 -2.50 7.78
C ILE A 203 -22.94 -3.63 6.95
N ILE A 204 -22.53 -3.81 5.69
CA ILE A 204 -22.95 -4.97 4.86
C ILE A 204 -22.39 -6.28 5.42
N ALA A 205 -21.17 -6.27 5.99
CA ALA A 205 -20.60 -7.44 6.68
C ALA A 205 -21.42 -7.85 7.92
N GLU A 206 -21.90 -6.90 8.74
CA GLU A 206 -22.81 -7.24 9.84
C GLU A 206 -24.14 -7.82 9.32
N ALA A 207 -24.64 -7.37 8.17
CA ALA A 207 -25.83 -7.94 7.54
C ALA A 207 -25.66 -9.41 7.09
N CYS A 208 -24.44 -9.87 6.78
CA CYS A 208 -24.15 -11.29 6.56
C CYS A 208 -24.36 -12.16 7.82
N LEU A 209 -24.37 -11.57 9.02
CA LEU A 209 -24.62 -12.25 10.29
C LEU A 209 -26.09 -12.18 10.74
N SER A 210 -26.96 -11.48 10.00
CA SER A 210 -28.41 -11.35 10.30
C SER A 210 -29.12 -12.72 10.44
N PRO A 211 -30.14 -12.87 11.29
CA PRO A 211 -30.90 -14.14 11.37
C PRO A 211 -31.56 -14.54 10.04
N SER A 212 -32.08 -13.58 9.26
CA SER A 212 -32.88 -13.89 8.06
C SER A 212 -32.03 -14.35 6.87
N PRO A 213 -32.27 -15.55 6.31
CA PRO A 213 -31.54 -16.05 5.14
C PRO A 213 -31.63 -15.16 3.90
N LYS A 214 -32.69 -14.34 3.78
CA LYS A 214 -32.87 -13.40 2.66
C LYS A 214 -31.93 -12.20 2.75
N ILE A 215 -31.67 -11.72 3.95
CA ILE A 215 -30.72 -10.62 4.20
C ILE A 215 -29.29 -11.14 3.98
N VAL A 216 -28.96 -12.31 4.56
CA VAL A 216 -27.66 -12.95 4.37
C VAL A 216 -27.35 -13.24 2.90
N ALA A 217 -28.28 -13.81 2.14
CA ALA A 217 -28.08 -14.04 0.70
C ALA A 217 -27.82 -12.74 -0.08
N THR A 218 -28.50 -11.64 0.29
CA THR A 218 -28.31 -10.33 -0.36
C THR A 218 -26.93 -9.74 -0.02
N ALA A 219 -26.49 -9.85 1.23
CA ALA A 219 -25.20 -9.34 1.70
C ALA A 219 -24.01 -10.19 1.20
N VAL A 220 -24.12 -11.51 1.15
CA VAL A 220 -23.09 -12.39 0.58
C VAL A 220 -22.95 -12.17 -0.93
N ASN A 221 -24.07 -12.06 -1.66
CA ASN A 221 -24.05 -11.74 -3.11
C ASN A 221 -23.36 -10.40 -3.42
N PHE A 222 -23.36 -9.43 -2.51
CA PHE A 222 -22.61 -8.19 -2.68
C PHE A 222 -21.10 -8.45 -2.72
N PHE A 223 -20.54 -9.15 -1.73
CA PHE A 223 -19.10 -9.45 -1.70
C PHE A 223 -18.64 -10.37 -2.83
N LEU A 224 -19.52 -11.23 -3.37
CA LEU A 224 -19.21 -12.05 -4.53
C LEU A 224 -19.27 -11.24 -5.85
N SER A 225 -20.40 -10.58 -6.13
CA SER A 225 -20.64 -9.88 -7.42
C SER A 225 -19.86 -8.58 -7.63
N VAL A 226 -19.24 -8.00 -6.59
CA VAL A 226 -18.35 -6.83 -6.74
C VAL A 226 -17.00 -7.18 -7.37
N ASN A 227 -16.65 -8.47 -7.47
CA ASN A 227 -15.41 -8.94 -8.10
C ASN A 227 -15.57 -9.34 -9.58
N GLU A 228 -16.81 -9.41 -10.08
CA GLU A 228 -17.09 -9.63 -11.50
C GLU A 228 -16.86 -8.31 -12.24
N ARG A 229 -15.72 -8.20 -12.92
CA ARG A 229 -15.53 -7.17 -13.95
C ARG A 229 -16.51 -7.45 -15.09
N PRO A 230 -17.05 -6.43 -15.77
CA PRO A 230 -17.60 -6.64 -17.11
C PRO A 230 -16.43 -7.03 -18.02
N ASP A 231 -16.34 -8.32 -18.38
CA ASP A 231 -15.46 -8.80 -19.46
C ASP A 231 -16.11 -8.45 -20.82
N ASP A 232 -16.28 -7.15 -21.08
CA ASP A 232 -16.91 -6.57 -22.28
C ASP A 232 -16.22 -5.25 -22.70
N SER A 233 -14.98 -5.35 -23.19
CA SER A 233 -14.36 -4.34 -24.06
C SER A 233 -13.16 -4.94 -24.81
N ASP A 234 -13.18 -4.90 -26.15
CA ASP A 234 -12.12 -5.40 -27.03
C ASP A 234 -10.85 -4.51 -26.97
N ASP A 235 -10.04 -4.67 -25.93
CA ASP A 235 -8.70 -4.07 -25.81
C ASP A 235 -7.69 -4.79 -26.74
N ASP A 236 -7.91 -4.67 -28.05
CA ASP A 236 -6.92 -5.00 -29.09
C ASP A 236 -5.86 -3.88 -29.24
N GLU A 237 -5.91 -2.83 -28.40
CA GLU A 237 -4.81 -1.87 -28.15
C GLU A 237 -3.63 -2.55 -27.43
N ALA A 238 -2.97 -3.44 -28.16
CA ALA A 238 -1.69 -4.02 -27.77
C ALA A 238 -0.60 -2.93 -27.75
N THR A 239 -0.45 -2.24 -26.62
CA THR A 239 0.65 -1.29 -26.35
C THR A 239 1.99 -1.84 -26.83
N GLU A 240 2.57 -1.21 -27.88
CA GLU A 240 3.80 -1.66 -28.55
C GLU A 240 5.06 -1.39 -27.71
N THR A 241 5.14 -2.02 -26.54
CA THR A 241 6.24 -1.92 -25.55
C THR A 241 7.33 -2.97 -25.75
N VAL A 242 7.30 -3.69 -26.88
CA VAL A 242 8.37 -4.60 -27.33
C VAL A 242 8.48 -4.51 -28.84
N ASP A 243 9.67 -4.17 -29.35
CA ASP A 243 9.95 -4.24 -30.79
C ASP A 243 10.02 -5.70 -31.27
N VAL A 244 8.85 -6.22 -31.67
CA VAL A 244 8.75 -7.53 -32.34
C VAL A 244 9.24 -7.45 -33.79
N ASN A 245 9.50 -6.25 -34.35
CA ASN A 245 9.88 -6.06 -35.75
C ASN A 245 11.38 -6.26 -35.98
N SER A 246 12.29 -5.86 -35.08
CA SER A 246 13.71 -6.29 -35.15
C SER A 246 13.88 -7.80 -35.01
N LEU A 247 13.12 -8.45 -34.14
CA LEU A 247 13.08 -9.92 -34.02
C LEU A 247 12.49 -10.60 -35.28
N LYS A 248 11.53 -9.97 -35.98
CA LYS A 248 11.12 -10.41 -37.33
C LYS A 248 12.21 -10.15 -38.38
N HIS A 249 12.97 -9.05 -38.26
CA HIS A 249 14.02 -8.66 -39.19
C HIS A 249 15.19 -9.65 -39.17
N THR A 250 15.71 -10.00 -38.00
CA THR A 250 16.76 -11.05 -37.85
C THR A 250 16.29 -12.43 -38.33
N LEU A 251 14.99 -12.72 -38.26
CA LEU A 251 14.34 -13.90 -38.87
C LEU A 251 14.11 -13.81 -40.38
N HIS A 252 14.29 -12.64 -41.00
CA HIS A 252 14.25 -12.42 -42.45
C HIS A 252 15.65 -12.36 -43.08
N VAL A 253 16.61 -11.75 -42.39
CA VAL A 253 18.03 -11.66 -42.81
C VAL A 253 18.70 -13.04 -42.85
N SER A 254 18.32 -13.96 -41.94
CA SER A 254 18.88 -15.32 -41.89
C SER A 254 17.94 -16.39 -42.50
N LYS A 255 18.40 -17.11 -43.54
CA LYS A 255 17.67 -18.19 -44.24
C LYS A 255 17.53 -19.47 -43.40
N LYS A 256 16.82 -19.40 -42.27
CA LYS A 256 16.59 -20.52 -41.33
C LYS A 256 15.53 -21.51 -41.87
N LYS A 257 15.69 -22.81 -41.57
CA LYS A 257 14.78 -23.89 -42.04
C LYS A 257 13.37 -23.73 -41.42
N ARG A 258 12.32 -24.15 -42.14
CA ARG A 258 10.89 -24.00 -41.74
C ARG A 258 10.59 -24.48 -40.31
N SER A 259 11.16 -25.62 -39.89
CA SER A 259 11.03 -26.15 -38.53
C SER A 259 11.59 -25.21 -37.45
N GLN A 260 12.75 -24.58 -37.71
CA GLN A 260 13.37 -23.64 -36.79
C GLN A 260 12.53 -22.35 -36.65
N LYS A 261 11.93 -21.86 -37.74
CA LYS A 261 10.97 -20.74 -37.70
C LYS A 261 9.71 -21.09 -36.88
N ALA A 262 9.20 -22.32 -37.00
CA ALA A 262 8.07 -22.80 -36.20
C ALA A 262 8.42 -22.93 -34.69
N ARG A 263 9.61 -23.46 -34.37
CA ARG A 263 10.08 -23.55 -32.98
C ARG A 263 10.26 -22.17 -32.34
N MET A 264 10.82 -21.21 -33.09
CA MET A 264 10.97 -19.82 -32.66
C MET A 264 9.60 -19.15 -32.41
N GLY A 265 8.64 -19.33 -33.33
CA GLY A 265 7.28 -18.80 -33.17
C GLY A 265 6.56 -19.35 -31.93
N ARG A 266 6.72 -20.66 -31.64
CA ARG A 266 6.20 -21.27 -30.40
C ARG A 266 6.85 -20.68 -29.14
N ALA A 267 8.18 -20.51 -29.13
CA ALA A 267 8.89 -19.92 -27.99
C ALA A 267 8.43 -18.47 -27.70
N LEU A 268 8.32 -17.63 -28.74
CA LEU A 268 7.82 -16.25 -28.62
C LEU A 268 6.37 -16.21 -28.09
N ALA A 269 5.51 -17.13 -28.52
CA ALA A 269 4.15 -17.24 -27.99
C ALA A 269 4.13 -17.65 -26.51
N THR A 270 5.01 -18.56 -26.09
CA THR A 270 5.16 -18.95 -24.67
C THR A 270 5.63 -17.78 -23.81
N VAL A 271 6.64 -17.01 -24.26
CA VAL A 271 7.14 -15.82 -23.55
C VAL A 271 6.04 -14.76 -23.45
N LYS A 272 5.35 -14.42 -24.55
CA LYS A 272 4.20 -13.50 -24.50
C LYS A 272 3.09 -13.97 -23.56
N ARG A 273 2.82 -15.28 -23.48
CA ARG A 273 1.85 -15.84 -22.52
C ARG A 273 2.32 -15.73 -21.07
N LYS A 274 3.60 -15.97 -20.78
CA LYS A 274 4.17 -15.76 -19.43
C LYS A 274 4.17 -14.28 -19.03
N GLN A 275 4.51 -13.37 -19.95
CA GLN A 275 4.45 -11.93 -19.72
C GLN A 275 3.01 -11.46 -19.46
N ARG A 276 2.05 -11.85 -20.31
CA ARG A 276 0.62 -11.58 -20.07
C ARG A 276 0.12 -12.17 -18.74
N ALA A 277 0.60 -13.35 -18.33
CA ALA A 277 0.23 -13.93 -17.03
C ALA A 277 0.84 -13.18 -15.83
N ARG A 278 2.10 -12.72 -15.93
CA ARG A 278 2.71 -11.84 -14.90
C ARG A 278 1.99 -10.48 -14.82
N ASN A 279 1.60 -9.91 -15.97
CA ASN A 279 0.81 -8.68 -16.03
C ASN A 279 -0.67 -8.88 -15.64
N ARG A 280 -1.15 -10.13 -15.52
CA ARG A 280 -2.47 -10.49 -14.96
C ARG A 280 -2.39 -10.73 -13.45
N ALA A 281 -1.36 -10.22 -12.78
CA ALA A 281 -1.38 -10.00 -11.35
C ALA A 281 -2.62 -9.17 -10.96
N GLU A 282 -3.07 -9.31 -9.72
CA GLU A 282 -4.34 -8.74 -9.27
C GLU A 282 -4.27 -7.20 -9.28
N ASN A 283 -4.87 -6.54 -10.29
CA ASN A 283 -5.09 -5.09 -10.19
C ASN A 283 -5.98 -4.82 -8.98
N TYR A 284 -5.38 -4.30 -7.91
CA TYR A 284 -6.04 -3.94 -6.64
C TYR A 284 -6.92 -2.69 -6.76
N ASN A 285 -7.84 -2.68 -7.74
CA ASN A 285 -9.06 -1.90 -7.65
C ASN A 285 -9.75 -2.29 -6.34
N PHE A 286 -10.07 -1.34 -5.47
CA PHE A 286 -10.55 -1.58 -4.10
C PHE A 286 -11.85 -2.43 -4.07
N SER A 287 -11.69 -3.75 -4.08
CA SER A 287 -12.78 -4.70 -3.83
C SER A 287 -13.33 -4.47 -2.43
N ALA A 288 -14.64 -4.67 -2.25
CA ALA A 288 -15.29 -4.61 -0.95
C ALA A 288 -14.63 -5.56 0.06
N ILE A 289 -13.97 -6.63 -0.38
CA ILE A 289 -13.23 -7.55 0.49
C ILE A 289 -12.03 -6.88 1.18
N HIS A 290 -11.35 -5.91 0.55
CA HIS A 290 -10.22 -5.18 1.13
C HIS A 290 -10.64 -4.05 2.09
N LEU A 291 -11.93 -3.67 2.10
CA LEU A 291 -12.48 -2.58 2.89
C LEU A 291 -13.10 -3.05 4.23
N LEU A 292 -12.83 -4.30 4.63
CA LEU A 292 -13.23 -4.88 5.92
C LEU A 292 -12.23 -4.52 7.02
N ASN A 293 -12.73 -4.16 8.20
CA ASN A 293 -11.88 -3.76 9.35
C ASN A 293 -11.28 -4.97 10.09
N ASP A 294 -11.98 -6.10 10.10
CA ASP A 294 -11.64 -7.35 10.79
C ASP A 294 -11.95 -8.54 9.85
N PRO A 295 -11.10 -8.84 8.86
CA PRO A 295 -11.36 -9.95 7.93
C PRO A 295 -11.23 -11.33 8.60
N GLN A 296 -10.32 -11.49 9.57
CA GLN A 296 -10.11 -12.74 10.33
C GLN A 296 -11.36 -13.08 11.16
N GLY A 297 -11.75 -12.19 12.09
CA GLY A 297 -12.88 -12.41 12.97
C GLY A 297 -14.21 -12.41 12.21
N PHE A 298 -14.33 -11.75 11.05
CA PHE A 298 -15.49 -11.91 10.17
C PHE A 298 -15.54 -13.32 9.55
N ALA A 299 -14.42 -13.84 9.02
CA ALA A 299 -14.35 -15.18 8.46
C ALA A 299 -14.67 -16.27 9.52
N GLU A 300 -14.16 -16.14 10.74
CA GLU A 300 -14.46 -17.05 11.87
C GLU A 300 -15.95 -17.06 12.25
N LYS A 301 -16.58 -15.87 12.34
CA LYS A 301 -18.03 -15.74 12.62
C LYS A 301 -18.87 -16.37 11.51
N MET A 302 -18.48 -16.16 10.25
CA MET A 302 -19.15 -16.75 9.07
C MET A 302 -18.98 -18.28 8.99
N TYR A 303 -17.78 -18.80 9.26
CA TYR A 303 -17.52 -20.25 9.34
C TYR A 303 -18.30 -20.91 10.48
N SER A 304 -18.33 -20.28 11.67
CA SER A 304 -19.10 -20.76 12.81
C SER A 304 -20.60 -20.87 12.47
N ARG A 305 -21.13 -19.86 11.76
CA ARG A 305 -22.51 -19.88 11.24
C ARG A 305 -22.71 -20.98 10.19
N LEU A 306 -21.77 -21.18 9.26
CA LEU A 306 -21.84 -22.23 8.24
C LEU A 306 -21.90 -23.63 8.87
N LYS A 307 -21.06 -23.88 9.89
CA LYS A 307 -21.00 -25.15 10.64
C LYS A 307 -22.33 -25.44 11.36
N LEU A 308 -22.90 -24.43 12.04
CA LEU A 308 -24.22 -24.56 12.68
C LEU A 308 -25.35 -24.77 11.66
N ALA A 309 -25.35 -24.00 10.56
CA ALA A 309 -26.36 -24.11 9.50
C ALA A 309 -26.33 -25.46 8.76
N THR A 310 -25.17 -26.13 8.73
CA THR A 310 -25.05 -27.50 8.21
C THR A 310 -25.75 -28.50 9.12
N ASN A 311 -25.54 -28.42 10.44
CA ASN A 311 -26.14 -29.34 11.41
C ASN A 311 -27.65 -29.13 11.57
N THR A 312 -28.11 -27.89 11.70
CA THR A 312 -29.54 -27.56 11.89
C THR A 312 -30.32 -27.51 10.58
N SER A 313 -29.66 -27.70 9.43
CA SER A 313 -30.19 -27.57 8.06
C SER A 313 -30.75 -26.18 7.66
N ALA A 314 -30.69 -25.19 8.55
CA ALA A 314 -31.43 -23.92 8.49
C ALA A 314 -31.16 -23.01 7.27
N LEU A 315 -30.07 -23.25 6.52
CA LEU A 315 -29.79 -22.57 5.24
C LEU A 315 -29.83 -23.58 4.09
N ARG A 316 -30.34 -23.17 2.93
CA ARG A 316 -30.31 -23.97 1.69
C ARG A 316 -28.86 -24.24 1.24
N PHE A 317 -28.63 -25.34 0.54
CA PHE A 317 -27.29 -25.77 0.13
C PHE A 317 -26.58 -24.72 -0.73
N GLU A 318 -27.32 -24.07 -1.64
CA GLU A 318 -26.82 -23.01 -2.52
C GLU A 318 -26.26 -21.83 -1.70
N LEU A 319 -26.97 -21.41 -0.64
CA LEU A 319 -26.53 -20.32 0.24
C LEU A 319 -25.35 -20.73 1.13
N ARG A 320 -25.28 -22.00 1.56
CA ARG A 320 -24.08 -22.54 2.24
C ARG A 320 -22.86 -22.48 1.32
N LEU A 321 -23.04 -22.81 0.04
CA LEU A 321 -21.99 -22.80 -0.97
C LEU A 321 -21.50 -21.37 -1.28
N GLN A 322 -22.39 -20.38 -1.31
CA GLN A 322 -22.04 -18.95 -1.43
C GLN A 322 -21.30 -18.41 -0.19
N ILE A 323 -21.69 -18.83 1.01
CA ILE A 323 -20.98 -18.49 2.25
C ILE A 323 -19.57 -19.09 2.25
N LEU A 324 -19.41 -20.33 1.76
CA LEU A 324 -18.12 -21.01 1.63
C LEU A 324 -17.20 -20.31 0.60
N ASP A 325 -17.73 -19.87 -0.54
CA ASP A 325 -16.99 -19.05 -1.51
C ASP A 325 -16.45 -17.78 -0.83
N LEU A 326 -17.31 -17.01 -0.14
CA LEU A 326 -16.90 -15.78 0.55
C LEU A 326 -15.83 -16.04 1.62
N ILE A 327 -15.96 -17.08 2.45
CA ILE A 327 -14.94 -17.46 3.44
C ILE A 327 -13.61 -17.79 2.75
N THR A 328 -13.63 -18.57 1.66
CA THR A 328 -12.39 -18.97 0.98
C THR A 328 -11.74 -17.82 0.21
N ARG A 329 -12.49 -16.87 -0.35
CA ARG A 329 -11.94 -15.61 -0.89
C ARG A 329 -11.27 -14.78 0.21
N LEU A 330 -11.92 -14.63 1.36
CA LEU A 330 -11.35 -13.91 2.52
C LEU A 330 -10.01 -14.53 2.94
N VAL A 331 -9.97 -15.85 3.11
CA VAL A 331 -8.76 -16.61 3.47
C VAL A 331 -7.66 -16.45 2.43
N GLY A 332 -7.95 -16.70 1.14
CA GLY A 332 -6.96 -16.63 0.07
C GLY A 332 -6.36 -15.24 -0.17
N ILE A 333 -7.19 -14.19 -0.05
CA ILE A 333 -6.79 -12.80 -0.28
C ILE A 333 -6.02 -12.23 0.92
N HIS A 334 -6.59 -12.32 2.13
CA HIS A 334 -6.00 -11.73 3.34
C HIS A 334 -5.03 -12.66 4.10
N LYS A 335 -4.75 -13.87 3.57
CA LYS A 335 -3.85 -14.89 4.17
C LYS A 335 -4.26 -15.33 5.58
N LEU A 336 -5.58 -15.48 5.79
CA LEU A 336 -6.19 -15.73 7.10
C LEU A 336 -5.96 -17.17 7.57
N ILE A 337 -5.52 -17.34 8.82
CA ILE A 337 -5.31 -18.68 9.38
C ILE A 337 -6.63 -19.20 9.97
N LEU A 338 -7.29 -20.10 9.24
CA LEU A 338 -8.55 -20.74 9.65
C LEU A 338 -8.49 -22.27 9.49
N LEU A 339 -7.66 -22.93 10.31
CA LEU A 339 -7.37 -24.37 10.19
C LEU A 339 -8.62 -25.30 10.18
N PRO A 340 -9.69 -25.06 10.98
CA PRO A 340 -10.91 -25.90 10.94
C PRO A 340 -11.69 -25.87 9.62
N LEU A 341 -11.35 -24.97 8.69
CA LEU A 341 -11.91 -24.94 7.34
C LEU A 341 -11.42 -26.13 6.50
N TYR A 342 -10.19 -26.60 6.74
CA TYR A 342 -9.56 -27.67 5.97
C TYR A 342 -10.23 -29.02 6.29
N ASP A 343 -10.45 -29.31 7.57
CA ASP A 343 -11.25 -30.47 8.02
C ASP A 343 -12.68 -30.44 7.48
N PHE A 344 -13.28 -29.23 7.39
CA PHE A 344 -14.64 -29.05 6.89
C PHE A 344 -14.77 -29.38 5.40
N PHE A 345 -13.70 -29.27 4.60
CA PHE A 345 -13.71 -29.70 3.20
C PHE A 345 -13.72 -31.21 3.01
N VAL A 346 -13.00 -31.97 3.85
CA VAL A 346 -12.74 -33.42 3.65
C VAL A 346 -14.01 -34.25 3.38
N PRO A 347 -15.15 -34.08 4.10
CA PRO A 347 -16.38 -34.82 3.80
C PRO A 347 -17.00 -34.54 2.43
N TYR A 348 -16.78 -33.34 1.88
CA TYR A 348 -17.35 -32.88 0.61
C TYR A 348 -16.46 -33.13 -0.61
N LEU A 349 -15.20 -33.52 -0.41
CA LEU A 349 -14.25 -33.86 -1.46
C LEU A 349 -14.50 -35.29 -1.99
N ARG A 350 -15.66 -35.49 -2.63
CA ARG A 350 -16.07 -36.76 -3.25
C ARG A 350 -16.71 -36.52 -4.62
N PRO A 351 -16.42 -37.29 -5.68
CA PRO A 351 -16.97 -37.06 -7.02
C PRO A 351 -18.50 -37.00 -7.11
N GLN A 352 -19.21 -37.72 -6.23
CA GLN A 352 -20.67 -37.78 -6.19
C GLN A 352 -21.31 -36.55 -5.50
N GLN A 353 -20.51 -35.65 -4.91
CA GLN A 353 -21.03 -34.49 -4.19
C GLN A 353 -21.56 -33.43 -5.17
N ARG A 354 -22.72 -32.85 -4.85
CA ARG A 354 -23.33 -31.79 -5.67
C ARG A 354 -22.40 -30.57 -5.77
N GLU A 355 -22.19 -30.11 -7.00
CA GLU A 355 -21.37 -28.93 -7.34
C GLU A 355 -19.91 -29.02 -6.84
N VAL A 356 -19.37 -30.24 -6.72
CA VAL A 356 -18.02 -30.49 -6.17
C VAL A 356 -16.88 -29.78 -6.93
N THR A 357 -17.05 -29.47 -8.21
CA THR A 357 -16.09 -28.65 -8.97
C THR A 357 -15.91 -27.25 -8.38
N LYS A 358 -16.97 -26.64 -7.83
CA LYS A 358 -16.88 -25.37 -7.07
C LYS A 358 -16.19 -25.59 -5.73
N ILE A 359 -16.47 -26.69 -5.05
CA ILE A 359 -15.86 -27.05 -3.74
C ILE A 359 -14.34 -27.25 -3.89
N LEU A 360 -13.89 -27.92 -4.96
CA LEU A 360 -12.47 -28.04 -5.34
C LEU A 360 -11.83 -26.68 -5.62
N ALA A 361 -12.52 -25.79 -6.33
CA ALA A 361 -12.05 -24.43 -6.56
C ALA A 361 -11.93 -23.63 -5.26
N PHE A 362 -12.88 -23.76 -4.32
CA PHE A 362 -12.83 -23.10 -3.02
C PHE A 362 -11.69 -23.62 -2.13
N ALA A 363 -11.41 -24.93 -2.17
CA ALA A 363 -10.26 -25.52 -1.48
C ALA A 363 -8.92 -24.97 -2.01
N ALA A 364 -8.79 -24.82 -3.34
CA ALA A 364 -7.63 -24.17 -3.96
C ALA A 364 -7.58 -22.65 -3.67
N GLN A 365 -8.72 -21.99 -3.57
CA GLN A 365 -8.86 -20.55 -3.28
C GLN A 365 -8.46 -20.21 -1.83
N ALA A 366 -8.77 -21.07 -0.87
CA ALA A 366 -8.34 -20.92 0.52
C ALA A 366 -6.85 -21.24 0.76
N SER A 367 -6.21 -22.00 -0.12
CA SER A 367 -4.81 -22.43 0.04
C SER A 367 -3.84 -21.25 -0.10
N HIS A 368 -2.91 -21.05 0.83
CA HIS A 368 -1.83 -20.05 0.71
C HIS A 368 -0.53 -20.46 1.42
N ASP A 369 0.55 -19.74 1.10
CA ASP A 369 1.93 -19.93 1.60
C ASP A 369 2.07 -19.99 3.13
N LEU A 370 1.25 -19.22 3.87
CA LEU A 370 1.17 -19.23 5.34
C LEU A 370 0.22 -20.31 5.93
N VAL A 371 -0.20 -21.31 5.15
CA VAL A 371 -0.98 -22.46 5.64
C VAL A 371 -0.03 -23.60 6.03
N PRO A 372 -0.13 -24.17 7.25
CA PRO A 372 0.67 -25.33 7.65
C PRO A 372 0.60 -26.48 6.62
N PRO A 373 1.73 -27.07 6.19
CA PRO A 373 1.72 -28.09 5.13
C PRO A 373 0.82 -29.29 5.44
N GLU A 374 0.72 -29.68 6.71
CA GLU A 374 -0.17 -30.74 7.22
C GLU A 374 -1.64 -30.49 6.87
N ALA A 375 -2.14 -29.26 7.08
CA ALA A 375 -3.53 -28.89 6.77
C ALA A 375 -3.79 -28.88 5.26
N GLY A 376 -2.79 -28.52 4.45
CA GLY A 376 -2.85 -28.64 2.99
C GLY A 376 -2.79 -30.10 2.52
N GLN A 377 -1.98 -30.93 3.19
CA GLN A 377 -1.81 -32.35 2.86
C GLN A 377 -3.10 -33.14 3.06
N LEU A 378 -3.90 -32.84 4.08
CA LEU A 378 -5.24 -33.42 4.27
C LEU A 378 -6.16 -33.21 3.05
N LEU A 379 -6.10 -32.03 2.40
CA LEU A 379 -6.86 -31.78 1.16
C LEU A 379 -6.27 -32.55 -0.02
N VAL A 380 -4.93 -32.55 -0.16
CA VAL A 380 -4.21 -33.21 -1.26
C VAL A 380 -4.45 -34.73 -1.24
N GLU A 381 -4.33 -35.37 -0.08
CA GLU A 381 -4.60 -36.80 0.09
C GLU A 381 -6.07 -37.13 -0.12
N SER A 382 -7.00 -36.32 0.42
CA SER A 382 -8.43 -36.56 0.19
C SER A 382 -8.81 -36.45 -1.29
N ILE A 383 -8.25 -35.49 -2.04
CA ILE A 383 -8.50 -35.35 -3.48
C ILE A 383 -7.87 -36.51 -4.25
N ALA A 384 -6.62 -36.89 -3.95
CA ALA A 384 -5.99 -38.04 -4.59
C ALA A 384 -6.80 -39.33 -4.37
N ASN A 385 -7.18 -39.61 -3.12
CA ASN A 385 -7.89 -40.83 -2.74
C ASN A 385 -9.32 -40.95 -3.30
N HIS A 386 -10.00 -39.83 -3.58
CA HIS A 386 -11.39 -39.86 -4.07
C HIS A 386 -11.55 -39.54 -5.57
N PHE A 387 -10.63 -38.80 -6.20
CA PHE A 387 -10.74 -38.36 -7.60
C PHE A 387 -9.71 -38.98 -8.54
N VAL A 388 -8.57 -39.45 -8.01
CA VAL A 388 -7.42 -39.91 -8.79
C VAL A 388 -7.06 -41.38 -8.44
N TRP A 389 -8.08 -42.12 -8.02
CA TRP A 389 -8.02 -43.54 -7.66
C TRP A 389 -8.35 -44.44 -8.87
N ASN A 390 -7.87 -45.68 -8.83
CA ASN A 390 -8.10 -46.67 -9.89
C ASN A 390 -9.61 -46.95 -10.09
N ASN A 391 -10.07 -46.95 -11.34
CA ASN A 391 -11.49 -47.06 -11.76
C ASN A 391 -12.36 -45.80 -11.61
N VAL A 392 -11.77 -44.61 -11.47
CA VAL A 392 -12.49 -43.32 -11.56
C VAL A 392 -12.49 -42.79 -13.01
N ALA A 393 -13.57 -42.13 -13.44
CA ALA A 393 -13.73 -41.62 -14.81
C ALA A 393 -12.74 -40.48 -15.14
N SER A 394 -12.31 -40.39 -16.41
CA SER A 394 -11.21 -39.52 -16.85
C SER A 394 -11.47 -38.02 -16.65
N GLU A 395 -12.74 -37.58 -16.67
CA GLU A 395 -13.14 -36.19 -16.40
C GLU A 395 -12.94 -35.83 -14.92
N VAL A 396 -13.24 -36.79 -14.03
CA VAL A 396 -13.11 -36.66 -12.58
C VAL A 396 -11.63 -36.68 -12.19
N VAL A 397 -10.82 -37.54 -12.83
CA VAL A 397 -9.36 -37.53 -12.73
C VAL A 397 -8.76 -36.20 -13.17
N VAL A 398 -9.24 -35.63 -14.28
CA VAL A 398 -8.82 -34.29 -14.75
C VAL A 398 -9.20 -33.20 -13.74
N ALA A 399 -10.42 -33.22 -13.19
CA ALA A 399 -10.83 -32.28 -12.15
C ALA A 399 -9.96 -32.39 -10.89
N GLY A 400 -9.67 -33.61 -10.43
CA GLY A 400 -8.79 -33.88 -9.29
C GLY A 400 -7.36 -33.39 -9.52
N LEU A 401 -6.72 -33.80 -10.61
CA LEU A 401 -5.34 -33.39 -10.94
C LEU A 401 -5.20 -31.88 -11.15
N ASN A 402 -6.20 -31.21 -11.74
CA ASN A 402 -6.20 -29.75 -11.89
C ASN A 402 -6.37 -29.04 -10.53
N ALA A 403 -7.25 -29.54 -9.65
CA ALA A 403 -7.42 -29.01 -8.30
C ALA A 403 -6.16 -29.21 -7.45
N LEU A 404 -5.53 -30.39 -7.52
CA LEU A 404 -4.24 -30.66 -6.87
C LEU A 404 -3.16 -29.69 -7.34
N ARG A 405 -3.03 -29.46 -8.66
CA ARG A 405 -2.09 -28.47 -9.20
C ARG A 405 -2.35 -27.07 -8.65
N GLU A 406 -3.62 -26.66 -8.56
CA GLU A 406 -4.00 -25.29 -8.16
C GLU A 406 -3.91 -25.06 -6.64
N ILE A 407 -4.06 -26.12 -5.82
CA ILE A 407 -3.65 -26.11 -4.41
C ILE A 407 -2.12 -26.00 -4.33
N CYS A 408 -1.39 -26.88 -5.03
CA CYS A 408 0.08 -26.95 -5.00
C CYS A 408 0.77 -25.70 -5.56
N SER A 409 0.11 -24.88 -6.39
CA SER A 409 0.69 -23.62 -6.86
C SER A 409 0.73 -22.54 -5.78
N ARG A 410 -0.08 -22.68 -4.72
CA ARG A 410 -0.10 -21.80 -3.54
C ARG A 410 0.59 -22.46 -2.34
N CYS A 411 0.36 -23.77 -2.14
CA CYS A 411 0.95 -24.59 -1.08
C CYS A 411 1.85 -25.71 -1.67
N PRO A 412 3.03 -25.40 -2.23
CA PRO A 412 3.87 -26.40 -2.91
C PRO A 412 4.40 -27.51 -2.00
N LEU A 413 4.38 -27.29 -0.67
CA LEU A 413 4.82 -28.22 0.37
C LEU A 413 3.73 -29.20 0.83
N ALA A 414 2.48 -29.03 0.41
CA ALA A 414 1.36 -29.92 0.77
C ALA A 414 1.36 -31.28 0.01
N MET A 415 2.34 -31.50 -0.87
CA MET A 415 2.40 -32.66 -1.76
C MET A 415 3.61 -33.54 -1.42
N GLY A 416 3.35 -34.76 -0.97
CA GLY A 416 4.38 -35.76 -0.68
C GLY A 416 5.16 -36.22 -1.92
N GLU A 417 6.45 -36.50 -1.75
CA GLU A 417 7.36 -36.96 -2.82
C GLU A 417 6.90 -38.28 -3.46
N THR A 418 6.38 -39.20 -2.65
CA THR A 418 5.81 -40.49 -3.08
C THR A 418 4.54 -40.29 -3.90
N LEU A 419 3.58 -39.54 -3.37
CA LEU A 419 2.30 -39.25 -4.01
C LEU A 419 2.49 -38.55 -5.36
N LEU A 420 3.31 -37.49 -5.41
CA LEU A 420 3.62 -36.78 -6.66
C LEU A 420 4.19 -37.71 -7.73
N ARG A 421 5.03 -38.68 -7.33
CA ARG A 421 5.65 -39.63 -8.26
C ARG A 421 4.66 -40.68 -8.77
N SER A 422 3.74 -41.18 -7.95
CA SER A 422 2.65 -42.06 -8.41
C SER A 422 1.79 -41.30 -9.43
N LEU A 423 1.21 -40.16 -9.03
CA LEU A 423 0.35 -39.33 -9.88
C LEU A 423 1.00 -38.96 -11.24
N ILE A 424 2.33 -38.84 -11.28
CA ILE A 424 3.09 -38.61 -12.52
C ILE A 424 3.25 -39.89 -13.34
N ASP A 425 3.70 -41.00 -12.73
CA ASP A 425 3.93 -42.24 -13.47
C ASP A 425 2.63 -42.86 -13.99
N ASP A 426 1.57 -42.82 -13.18
CA ASP A 426 0.25 -43.37 -13.49
C ASP A 426 -0.44 -42.60 -14.63
N TYR A 427 -0.35 -41.26 -14.64
CA TYR A 427 -1.17 -40.43 -15.55
C TYR A 427 -0.43 -39.69 -16.67
N LYS A 428 0.90 -39.52 -16.64
CA LYS A 428 1.66 -38.80 -17.70
C LYS A 428 1.55 -39.42 -19.10
N ASN A 429 1.33 -40.73 -19.14
CA ASN A 429 1.20 -41.58 -20.32
C ASN A 429 -0.18 -42.27 -20.37
N HIS A 430 -1.20 -41.72 -19.70
CA HIS A 430 -2.56 -42.27 -19.70
C HIS A 430 -3.14 -42.33 -21.12
N ARG A 431 -3.95 -43.36 -21.40
CA ARG A 431 -4.65 -43.54 -22.69
C ARG A 431 -5.34 -42.26 -23.16
N ASP A 432 -6.04 -41.60 -22.23
CA ASP A 432 -6.81 -40.41 -22.54
C ASP A 432 -5.96 -39.13 -22.44
N LYS A 433 -6.12 -38.27 -23.44
CA LYS A 433 -5.40 -36.99 -23.58
C LYS A 433 -5.65 -36.04 -22.40
N GLY A 434 -6.83 -36.11 -21.77
CA GLY A 434 -7.23 -35.29 -20.62
C GLY A 434 -6.32 -35.47 -19.39
N PRO A 435 -6.35 -36.63 -18.70
CA PRO A 435 -5.48 -36.92 -17.56
C PRO A 435 -3.99 -36.72 -17.88
N THR A 436 -3.58 -37.14 -19.08
CA THR A 436 -2.23 -36.90 -19.63
C THR A 436 -1.84 -35.42 -19.63
N MET A 437 -2.73 -34.51 -20.03
CA MET A 437 -2.46 -33.07 -20.01
C MET A 437 -2.48 -32.48 -18.59
N ALA A 438 -3.38 -32.96 -17.72
CA ALA A 438 -3.44 -32.54 -16.31
C ALA A 438 -2.15 -32.93 -15.56
N ALA A 439 -1.71 -34.19 -15.67
CA ALA A 439 -0.44 -34.66 -15.09
C ALA A 439 0.77 -33.88 -15.64
N ARG A 440 0.81 -33.61 -16.96
CA ARG A 440 1.86 -32.76 -17.56
C ARG A 440 1.86 -31.32 -17.03
N SER A 441 0.70 -30.78 -16.66
CA SER A 441 0.61 -29.46 -16.05
C SER A 441 1.10 -29.42 -14.59
N LEU A 442 0.96 -30.53 -13.85
CA LEU A 442 1.55 -30.71 -12.51
C LEU A 442 3.08 -30.88 -12.58
N ILE A 443 3.58 -31.66 -13.54
CA ILE A 443 5.03 -31.75 -13.83
C ILE A 443 5.59 -30.35 -14.16
N ALA A 444 4.88 -29.57 -14.98
CA ALA A 444 5.31 -28.21 -15.34
C ALA A 444 5.39 -27.27 -14.11
N LEU A 445 4.46 -27.39 -13.16
CA LEU A 445 4.52 -26.63 -11.90
C LEU A 445 5.75 -26.99 -11.07
N TYR A 446 5.98 -28.28 -10.81
CA TYR A 446 7.10 -28.72 -9.97
C TYR A 446 8.47 -28.51 -10.65
N ARG A 447 8.55 -28.44 -11.98
CA ARG A 447 9.76 -27.97 -12.70
C ARG A 447 10.14 -26.51 -12.43
N GLU A 448 9.21 -25.68 -11.95
CA GLU A 448 9.44 -24.27 -11.64
C GLU A 448 9.47 -24.01 -10.13
N MET A 449 8.76 -24.81 -9.32
CA MET A 449 8.66 -24.62 -7.86
C MET A 449 9.65 -25.46 -7.02
N ASN A 450 9.80 -26.75 -7.30
CA ASN A 450 10.73 -27.65 -6.60
C ASN A 450 11.06 -28.87 -7.49
N PRO A 451 12.13 -28.79 -8.31
CA PRO A 451 12.43 -29.84 -9.29
C PRO A 451 13.08 -31.10 -8.68
N GLU A 452 13.48 -31.09 -7.41
CA GLU A 452 14.13 -32.25 -6.76
C GLU A 452 13.12 -33.40 -6.54
N LEU A 453 11.88 -33.07 -6.18
CA LEU A 453 10.80 -34.06 -5.97
C LEU A 453 10.53 -34.90 -7.25
N LEU A 454 10.69 -34.30 -8.43
CA LEU A 454 10.52 -34.97 -9.72
C LEU A 454 11.64 -36.00 -9.98
N LYS A 455 11.29 -37.15 -10.57
CA LYS A 455 12.27 -38.13 -11.09
C LYS A 455 13.14 -37.49 -12.19
N LYS A 456 14.40 -37.94 -12.33
CA LYS A 456 15.38 -37.38 -13.29
C LYS A 456 14.85 -37.32 -14.74
N LYS A 457 14.04 -38.29 -15.15
CA LYS A 457 13.37 -38.36 -16.46
C LYS A 457 12.33 -37.24 -16.69
N ASP A 458 11.78 -36.67 -15.62
CA ASP A 458 10.64 -35.73 -15.66
C ASP A 458 11.05 -34.27 -15.44
N ARG A 459 12.21 -34.00 -14.83
CA ARG A 459 12.76 -32.64 -14.62
C ARG A 459 12.92 -31.85 -15.93
N GLY A 460 13.26 -32.53 -17.03
CA GLY A 460 13.51 -31.87 -18.32
C GLY A 460 14.82 -31.06 -18.34
N LYS A 461 15.19 -30.52 -19.50
CA LYS A 461 16.55 -30.00 -19.73
C LYS A 461 16.90 -28.77 -18.88
N SER A 462 16.02 -27.77 -18.80
CA SER A 462 16.28 -26.52 -18.06
C SER A 462 16.46 -26.76 -16.56
N ALA A 463 15.49 -27.40 -15.89
CA ALA A 463 15.58 -27.65 -14.44
C ALA A 463 16.70 -28.65 -14.07
N SER A 464 17.07 -29.57 -14.99
CA SER A 464 18.23 -30.46 -14.78
C SER A 464 19.59 -29.74 -14.94
N MET A 465 19.64 -28.63 -15.69
CA MET A 465 20.83 -27.78 -15.77
C MET A 465 20.92 -26.88 -14.53
N ALA A 466 19.83 -26.21 -14.14
CA ALA A 466 19.78 -25.37 -12.95
C ALA A 466 20.23 -26.14 -11.68
N LEU A 467 19.64 -27.30 -11.40
CA LEU A 467 20.06 -28.17 -10.28
C LEU A 467 21.52 -28.67 -10.37
N ARG A 468 22.15 -28.64 -11.55
CA ARG A 468 23.55 -29.04 -11.76
C ARG A 468 24.51 -27.86 -11.64
N GLU A 469 24.04 -26.65 -11.94
CA GLU A 469 24.74 -25.39 -11.75
C GLU A 469 24.74 -25.02 -10.26
N GLU A 470 23.58 -25.11 -9.58
CA GLU A 470 23.43 -24.97 -8.13
C GLU A 470 24.36 -25.95 -7.37
N LYS A 471 24.26 -27.26 -7.65
CA LYS A 471 25.10 -28.28 -6.98
C LYS A 471 26.59 -28.24 -7.36
N LYS A 472 26.99 -27.36 -8.27
CA LYS A 472 28.41 -27.03 -8.54
C LYS A 472 28.91 -25.82 -7.76
N GLY A 473 28.01 -24.96 -7.27
CA GLY A 473 28.35 -23.76 -6.50
C GLY A 473 28.56 -23.98 -5.00
N GLY A 474 28.54 -25.22 -4.51
CA GLY A 474 28.69 -25.56 -3.09
C GLY A 474 27.44 -25.30 -2.22
N LEU A 475 26.58 -24.34 -2.60
CA LEU A 475 25.28 -24.18 -1.96
C LEU A 475 24.33 -25.32 -2.34
N ALA A 476 23.69 -25.93 -1.34
CA ALA A 476 22.57 -26.82 -1.57
C ALA A 476 21.41 -26.05 -2.24
N ALA A 477 20.72 -26.69 -3.18
CA ALA A 477 19.55 -26.13 -3.84
C ALA A 477 18.53 -25.63 -2.78
N PRO A 478 17.88 -24.46 -2.97
CA PRO A 478 17.04 -23.84 -1.94
C PRO A 478 15.74 -24.63 -1.73
N LYS A 479 15.84 -25.67 -0.89
CA LYS A 479 14.71 -26.47 -0.40
C LYS A 479 13.71 -25.51 0.25
N LEU A 480 12.52 -25.39 -0.32
CA LEU A 480 11.46 -24.55 0.21
C LEU A 480 11.17 -24.95 1.66
N VAL A 481 11.39 -24.03 2.61
CA VAL A 481 11.02 -24.23 4.01
C VAL A 481 9.69 -23.51 4.28
N TYR A 482 8.82 -24.14 5.08
CA TYR A 482 7.57 -23.51 5.48
C TYR A 482 7.83 -22.22 6.28
N GLY A 483 7.06 -21.16 6.03
CA GLY A 483 7.27 -19.83 6.62
C GLY A 483 8.44 -19.03 6.04
N GLN A 484 9.23 -19.58 5.11
CA GLN A 484 10.36 -18.87 4.49
C GLN A 484 9.86 -17.88 3.41
N VAL A 485 9.72 -16.60 3.79
CA VAL A 485 9.40 -15.52 2.85
C VAL A 485 10.53 -15.38 1.81
N LYS A 486 10.17 -15.50 0.52
CA LYS A 486 11.10 -15.24 -0.59
C LYS A 486 11.34 -13.73 -0.76
N VAL A 487 12.22 -13.17 0.07
CA VAL A 487 12.74 -11.80 -0.11
C VAL A 487 13.54 -11.75 -1.41
N ALA A 488 13.16 -10.87 -2.33
CA ALA A 488 13.94 -10.60 -3.53
C ALA A 488 15.22 -9.86 -3.14
N LYS A 489 16.38 -10.51 -3.28
CA LYS A 489 17.70 -9.92 -2.95
C LYS A 489 18.16 -8.89 -3.98
N ASP A 490 17.87 -9.15 -5.25
CA ASP A 490 18.29 -8.35 -6.39
C ASP A 490 17.13 -8.18 -7.40
N VAL A 491 17.31 -7.25 -8.33
CA VAL A 491 16.44 -7.13 -9.52
C VAL A 491 16.57 -8.43 -10.33
N GLU A 492 15.47 -9.20 -10.40
CA GLU A 492 15.40 -10.45 -11.16
C GLU A 492 16.01 -10.24 -12.57
N GLY A 493 16.95 -11.09 -12.93
CA GLY A 493 17.69 -11.04 -14.20
C GLY A 493 18.63 -9.85 -14.44
N ILE A 494 19.12 -9.12 -13.43
CA ILE A 494 20.17 -8.09 -13.63
C ILE A 494 21.50 -8.68 -14.12
N GLU A 495 21.79 -9.93 -13.74
CA GLU A 495 22.86 -10.81 -14.24
C GLU A 495 23.06 -10.76 -15.78
N LEU A 496 22.00 -10.48 -16.54
CA LEU A 496 22.06 -10.42 -17.99
C LEU A 496 22.61 -9.10 -18.53
N LEU A 497 22.49 -8.02 -17.77
CA LEU A 497 23.08 -6.73 -18.11
C LEU A 497 24.59 -6.72 -17.82
N GLU A 498 25.05 -7.59 -16.91
CA GLU A 498 26.48 -7.90 -16.68
C GLU A 498 27.06 -8.72 -17.83
N GLU A 499 26.39 -9.82 -18.22
CA GLU A 499 26.80 -10.67 -19.36
C GLU A 499 26.86 -9.93 -20.71
N ASP A 500 26.12 -8.82 -20.87
CA ASP A 500 26.11 -7.94 -22.05
C ASP A 500 27.23 -6.87 -22.01
N GLN A 501 27.66 -6.44 -20.80
CA GLN A 501 28.73 -5.45 -20.61
C GLN A 501 30.13 -6.07 -20.54
N ASP A 502 30.28 -7.30 -20.06
CA ASP A 502 31.54 -8.06 -20.06
C ASP A 502 31.95 -8.57 -21.47
N ILE A 503 31.31 -8.08 -22.55
CA ILE A 503 31.68 -8.38 -23.94
C ILE A 503 32.70 -7.35 -24.43
N PRO A 504 33.98 -7.72 -24.69
CA PRO A 504 34.94 -6.77 -25.24
C PRO A 504 34.56 -6.35 -26.67
N PRO A 505 34.81 -5.08 -27.05
CA PRO A 505 34.87 -4.72 -28.47
C PRO A 505 36.06 -5.45 -29.09
N GLY A 506 35.76 -6.45 -29.93
CA GLY A 506 36.76 -7.09 -30.77
C GLY A 506 36.68 -6.51 -32.18
N ASP A 507 37.82 -6.18 -32.76
CA ASP A 507 37.91 -5.55 -34.08
C ASP A 507 37.35 -6.45 -35.19
N ASP A 508 36.24 -6.02 -35.80
CA ASP A 508 35.67 -6.48 -37.06
C ASP A 508 34.90 -5.26 -37.63
N ASP A 509 35.53 -4.46 -38.49
CA ASP A 509 35.00 -3.18 -38.99
C ASP A 509 33.72 -3.34 -39.86
N ASP A 510 32.53 -2.95 -39.35
CA ASP A 510 31.39 -2.50 -40.19
C ASP A 510 30.16 -1.92 -39.41
N PHE A 511 30.35 -1.20 -38.28
CA PHE A 511 29.22 -0.50 -37.63
C PHE A 511 29.60 0.77 -36.83
N ASP A 512 29.51 1.94 -37.48
CA ASP A 512 29.66 3.26 -36.85
C ASP A 512 28.52 4.23 -37.26
N GLY A 513 28.32 5.28 -36.47
CA GLY A 513 27.67 6.52 -36.91
C GLY A 513 26.14 6.54 -37.02
N TRP A 514 25.41 6.45 -35.90
CA TRP A 514 24.02 6.95 -35.79
C TRP A 514 23.83 7.86 -34.56
N ILE A 515 24.63 8.93 -34.50
CA ILE A 515 24.23 10.19 -33.84
C ILE A 515 23.77 11.12 -34.98
N ASP A 516 22.59 11.72 -34.86
CA ASP A 516 22.18 12.84 -35.71
C ASP A 516 21.15 13.72 -34.97
N GLU A 517 21.42 15.02 -34.90
CA GLU A 517 20.47 16.03 -34.37
C GLU A 517 19.60 16.60 -35.52
N PRO A 518 18.32 16.95 -35.28
CA PRO A 518 17.44 17.44 -36.33
C PRO A 518 17.42 18.98 -36.47
N ASP A 519 17.65 19.50 -37.69
CA ASP A 519 17.39 20.91 -38.06
C ASP A 519 16.35 21.06 -39.22
N ASN A 520 15.92 22.30 -39.51
CA ASN A 520 14.60 22.68 -40.02
C ASN A 520 14.48 22.95 -41.54
N SER A 521 13.33 22.64 -42.19
CA SER A 521 12.80 23.26 -43.44
C SER A 521 11.47 22.61 -43.97
N ASP A 522 10.44 23.25 -44.59
CA ASP A 522 9.94 24.66 -44.56
C ASP A 522 8.38 24.80 -44.84
N GLY A 523 7.76 26.02 -44.76
CA GLY A 523 6.31 26.49 -44.77
C GLY A 523 5.22 25.65 -44.04
N GLU A 524 3.91 25.59 -44.31
CA GLU A 524 2.75 26.50 -44.37
C GLU A 524 1.44 25.72 -44.82
N GLU A 525 0.27 26.06 -44.29
CA GLU A 525 -1.11 25.74 -44.74
C GLU A 525 -1.62 24.36 -45.28
N ALA A 526 -2.55 23.77 -44.50
CA ALA A 526 -3.83 23.23 -45.00
C ALA A 526 -4.88 24.36 -45.20
N PRO A 527 -6.11 24.09 -45.69
CA PRO A 527 -7.27 24.41 -44.83
C PRO A 527 -8.60 23.60 -44.99
N LEU A 528 -9.34 23.53 -43.86
CA LEU A 528 -10.81 23.68 -43.65
C LEU A 528 -11.88 22.62 -44.09
N LEU A 529 -12.74 22.31 -43.09
CA LEU A 529 -14.22 22.03 -43.12
C LEU A 529 -14.73 20.74 -43.85
N GLU A 530 -15.89 20.15 -43.52
CA GLU A 530 -16.98 20.51 -42.57
C GLU A 530 -17.66 19.25 -41.93
N THR A 531 -18.85 19.46 -41.34
CA THR A 531 -19.80 18.63 -40.54
C THR A 531 -20.34 17.33 -41.21
N GLU A 532 -21.29 16.50 -40.70
CA GLU A 532 -22.24 16.51 -39.55
C GLU A 532 -22.79 15.08 -39.26
N ASP A 533 -23.50 14.89 -38.14
CA ASP A 533 -24.55 13.86 -37.84
C ASP A 533 -24.28 12.34 -38.02
N ALA A 534 -25.21 11.42 -37.67
CA ALA A 534 -26.01 11.21 -36.44
C ALA A 534 -26.91 9.95 -36.60
N GLY A 535 -27.25 9.30 -35.48
CA GLY A 535 -28.24 8.20 -35.44
C GLY A 535 -27.74 6.84 -35.99
N ASP A 536 -28.41 5.72 -35.69
CA ASP A 536 -29.51 5.54 -34.73
C ASP A 536 -29.48 4.13 -34.11
N ILE A 537 -30.29 3.89 -33.08
CA ILE A 537 -30.41 2.62 -32.36
C ILE A 537 -31.53 1.78 -32.97
N ASP A 538 -31.35 0.45 -33.03
CA ASP A 538 -32.47 -0.46 -32.83
C ASP A 538 -32.04 -1.73 -32.08
N VAL A 539 -33.01 -2.43 -31.48
CA VAL A 539 -32.79 -3.52 -30.53
C VAL A 539 -33.84 -4.60 -30.76
N ASP A 540 -33.47 -5.89 -30.89
CA ASP A 540 -34.08 -6.94 -30.06
C ASP A 540 -33.51 -8.37 -30.23
N GLU A 541 -33.85 -9.17 -29.20
CA GLU A 541 -33.88 -10.63 -29.10
C GLU A 541 -32.58 -11.46 -29.04
N ILE A 542 -32.77 -12.67 -28.50
CA ILE A 542 -31.79 -13.56 -27.89
C ILE A 542 -32.00 -14.96 -28.49
N ASP A 543 -30.92 -15.70 -28.73
CA ASP A 543 -31.02 -17.17 -28.75
C ASP A 543 -29.79 -17.83 -28.11
N PHE A 544 -29.96 -19.05 -27.62
CA PHE A 544 -29.00 -19.83 -26.84
C PHE A 544 -28.84 -21.22 -27.45
N ASP A 545 -27.63 -21.59 -27.92
CA ASP A 545 -27.28 -23.01 -28.03
C ASP A 545 -25.77 -23.28 -27.88
N ASN A 546 -25.44 -24.54 -27.59
CA ASN A 546 -24.10 -25.07 -27.44
C ASN A 546 -23.39 -25.27 -28.78
N GLY A 547 -22.06 -25.35 -28.72
CA GLY A 547 -21.22 -25.79 -29.84
C GLY A 547 -19.92 -26.42 -29.33
N GLU A 548 -19.89 -27.76 -29.28
CA GLU A 548 -18.66 -28.51 -29.03
C GLU A 548 -17.70 -28.37 -30.22
N TRP A 549 -16.39 -28.48 -29.97
CA TRP A 549 -15.37 -28.46 -31.02
C TRP A 549 -14.51 -29.71 -30.96
N GLU A 550 -14.82 -30.66 -31.84
CA GLU A 550 -13.98 -31.82 -32.12
C GLU A 550 -12.59 -31.39 -32.65
N ILE A 551 -11.59 -32.24 -32.45
CA ILE A 551 -10.28 -32.09 -33.11
C ILE A 551 -9.91 -33.43 -33.74
N GLU A 552 -9.94 -33.46 -35.07
CA GLU A 552 -9.57 -34.61 -35.89
C GLU A 552 -8.16 -35.12 -35.59
N GLU A 553 -7.97 -36.44 -35.67
CA GLU A 553 -6.64 -37.06 -35.69
C GLU A 553 -6.13 -37.21 -37.12
N MET A 554 -4.81 -37.13 -37.31
CA MET A 554 -4.18 -37.90 -38.39
C MET A 554 -2.74 -38.28 -38.06
N ASP A 555 -2.36 -39.43 -38.60
CA ASP A 555 -1.29 -40.30 -38.11
C ASP A 555 0.09 -40.01 -38.71
N ALA A 556 1.13 -40.67 -38.15
CA ALA A 556 2.13 -41.44 -38.89
C ALA A 556 3.39 -41.80 -38.05
N SER A 557 3.45 -43.06 -37.60
CA SER A 557 4.60 -44.02 -37.71
C SER A 557 6.03 -43.65 -37.28
N ASP A 558 6.90 -44.60 -36.89
CA ASP A 558 6.80 -45.96 -36.31
C ASP A 558 8.24 -46.45 -35.98
N SER A 559 8.37 -47.58 -35.28
CA SER A 559 9.59 -48.39 -35.05
C SER A 559 10.68 -47.80 -34.13
N GLY A 560 11.34 -48.61 -33.29
CA GLY A 560 11.11 -50.02 -32.98
C GLY A 560 12.19 -50.61 -32.07
N GLU A 561 11.87 -51.73 -31.41
CA GLU A 561 12.79 -52.62 -30.65
C GLU A 561 13.47 -52.02 -29.39
N GLY A 562 13.73 -52.79 -28.31
CA GLY A 562 13.33 -54.17 -28.03
C GLY A 562 14.08 -54.77 -26.82
N ASP A 563 13.44 -55.75 -26.17
CA ASP A 563 14.02 -56.75 -25.24
C ASP A 563 14.57 -56.27 -23.86
N ASP A 564 14.78 -57.20 -22.91
CA ASP A 564 13.79 -57.69 -21.93
C ASP A 564 14.51 -58.17 -20.64
N SER A 565 13.76 -58.56 -19.60
CA SER A 565 14.10 -59.58 -18.59
C SER A 565 15.19 -59.27 -17.54
N SER A 566 15.19 -59.86 -16.34
CA SER A 566 14.11 -60.09 -15.33
C SER A 566 14.76 -60.55 -14.01
N ASN A 567 14.00 -60.49 -12.89
CA ASN A 567 14.21 -61.29 -11.67
C ASN A 567 15.52 -61.11 -10.85
N GLN A 568 15.63 -61.57 -9.59
CA GLN A 568 14.69 -61.60 -8.43
C GLN A 568 15.50 -62.10 -7.20
N SER A 569 15.55 -61.35 -6.10
CA SER A 569 15.50 -61.88 -4.71
C SER A 569 15.70 -60.80 -3.63
N ASP A 570 14.66 -60.64 -2.81
CA ASP A 570 14.73 -60.36 -1.36
C ASP A 570 14.61 -61.76 -0.65
N PRO A 571 14.71 -61.96 0.69
CA PRO A 571 14.92 -61.02 1.80
C PRO A 571 16.00 -61.49 2.82
N GLY A 572 16.09 -60.85 4.00
CA GLY A 572 16.54 -61.55 5.21
C GLY A 572 17.24 -60.76 6.34
N ASP A 573 16.46 -60.07 7.15
CA ASP A 573 16.61 -59.92 8.62
C ASP A 573 17.97 -59.64 9.34
N ALA A 574 18.09 -58.39 9.80
CA ALA A 574 17.94 -58.01 11.22
C ALA A 574 19.13 -57.89 12.20
N ALA A 575 18.80 -57.20 13.30
CA ALA A 575 19.43 -57.17 14.64
C ALA A 575 20.61 -56.21 14.97
N GLU A 576 20.21 -55.02 15.42
CA GLU A 576 20.55 -54.43 16.73
C GLU A 576 21.82 -53.59 17.00
N ASN A 577 21.56 -52.48 17.71
CA ASN A 577 22.28 -51.88 18.86
C ASN A 577 23.82 -51.70 18.78
N GLY A 578 24.39 -50.51 19.00
CA GLY A 578 23.87 -49.29 19.64
C GLY A 578 24.90 -48.75 20.65
N SER A 579 24.83 -47.46 21.01
CA SER A 579 25.82 -46.71 21.81
C SER A 579 27.20 -46.51 21.11
N ASP A 580 28.02 -45.52 21.45
CA ASP A 580 27.88 -44.45 22.44
C ASP A 580 28.54 -43.12 21.95
N ALA A 581 28.31 -42.01 22.65
CA ALA A 581 28.80 -40.68 22.24
C ALA A 581 29.73 -40.02 23.27
N LYS A 582 30.80 -39.33 22.82
CA LYS A 582 31.51 -38.29 23.62
C LYS A 582 32.47 -37.37 22.83
N SER A 583 32.14 -36.07 22.86
CA SER A 583 32.98 -34.89 23.15
C SER A 583 34.47 -34.76 22.74
N GLU A 584 34.78 -33.56 22.20
CA GLU A 584 36.07 -32.81 22.25
C GLU A 584 37.28 -33.35 21.44
N GLY A 585 38.12 -32.50 20.81
CA GLY A 585 37.98 -31.05 20.59
C GLY A 585 39.22 -30.33 19.99
N ASP A 586 38.94 -29.27 19.20
CA ASP A 586 39.79 -28.11 18.84
C ASP A 586 40.95 -28.24 17.79
N LYS A 587 41.24 -27.08 17.16
CA LYS A 587 42.42 -26.62 16.37
C LYS A 587 42.56 -26.93 14.87
N ASN A 588 42.15 -25.94 14.09
CA ASN A 588 42.90 -25.23 13.02
C ASN A 588 43.98 -25.99 12.21
N GLU A 589 43.88 -25.91 10.88
CA GLU A 589 44.58 -24.83 10.14
C GLU A 589 43.93 -24.56 8.77
N ALA A 590 44.38 -23.52 8.06
CA ALA A 590 43.68 -22.98 6.88
C ALA A 590 44.59 -22.92 5.63
N VAL A 591 44.00 -23.22 4.48
CA VAL A 591 44.53 -22.85 3.16
C VAL A 591 43.41 -22.16 2.40
N ALA A 592 43.61 -20.90 2.01
CA ALA A 592 42.66 -20.12 1.22
C ALA A 592 43.10 -20.09 -0.25
N ASP A 593 42.26 -20.58 -1.16
CA ASP A 593 42.39 -20.30 -2.60
C ASP A 593 41.48 -19.10 -2.95
N SER A 594 42.08 -18.03 -3.43
CA SER A 594 41.43 -16.73 -3.60
C SER A 594 40.91 -16.52 -5.03
N LYS A 595 39.62 -16.77 -5.26
CA LYS A 595 38.93 -16.31 -6.48
C LYS A 595 37.87 -15.27 -6.14
N SER A 596 38.13 -14.04 -6.58
CA SER A 596 37.34 -12.85 -6.26
C SER A 596 35.94 -12.89 -6.86
N THR A 597 34.92 -12.97 -6.01
CA THR A 597 33.52 -12.79 -6.40
C THR A 597 33.29 -11.34 -6.81
N LYS A 598 32.98 -11.06 -8.09
CA LYS A 598 32.51 -9.72 -8.52
C LYS A 598 31.24 -9.37 -7.72
N MET A 599 31.13 -8.12 -7.26
CA MET A 599 29.87 -7.60 -6.69
C MET A 599 28.81 -7.46 -7.80
N PRO A 600 27.52 -7.73 -7.53
CA PRO A 600 26.46 -7.60 -8.54
C PRO A 600 26.29 -6.14 -8.98
N LEU A 601 25.92 -5.93 -10.25
CA LEU A 601 25.77 -4.61 -10.86
C LEU A 601 24.69 -3.76 -10.17
N ALA A 602 23.74 -4.40 -9.46
CA ALA A 602 22.73 -3.73 -8.63
C ALA A 602 23.35 -2.82 -7.56
N ALA A 603 24.53 -3.18 -7.05
CA ALA A 603 25.30 -2.40 -6.09
C ALA A 603 26.27 -1.41 -6.75
N GLN A 604 26.51 -1.51 -8.06
CA GLN A 604 27.48 -0.69 -8.80
C GLN A 604 26.83 0.45 -9.62
N LYS A 605 25.68 0.20 -10.26
CA LYS A 605 25.03 1.14 -11.20
C LYS A 605 23.55 1.31 -10.86
N VAL A 606 23.10 2.57 -10.78
CA VAL A 606 21.66 2.90 -10.79
C VAL A 606 21.11 2.64 -12.20
N LEU A 607 20.18 1.70 -12.33
CA LEU A 607 19.52 1.36 -13.59
C LEU A 607 18.56 2.47 -14.04
N THR A 608 18.64 2.86 -15.31
CA THR A 608 17.67 3.77 -15.95
C THR A 608 16.46 3.00 -16.49
N GLU A 609 15.40 3.70 -16.93
CA GLU A 609 14.27 3.05 -17.61
C GLU A 609 14.70 2.31 -18.89
N GLU A 610 15.74 2.82 -19.58
CA GLU A 610 16.38 2.16 -20.71
C GLU A 610 17.13 0.89 -20.29
N ASP A 611 17.85 0.89 -19.16
CA ASP A 611 18.45 -0.33 -18.60
C ASP A 611 17.36 -1.35 -18.25
N PHE A 612 16.23 -0.92 -17.67
CA PHE A 612 15.09 -1.81 -17.40
C PHE A 612 14.41 -2.30 -18.69
N ALA A 613 14.40 -1.51 -19.77
CA ALA A 613 13.97 -1.96 -21.10
C ALA A 613 14.96 -2.99 -21.69
N ARG A 614 16.27 -2.76 -21.55
CA ARG A 614 17.33 -3.68 -22.00
C ARG A 614 17.33 -4.99 -21.21
N ILE A 615 17.17 -4.95 -19.88
CA ILE A 615 16.95 -6.14 -19.03
C ILE A 615 15.72 -6.90 -19.51
N ARG A 616 14.58 -6.23 -19.76
CA ARG A 616 13.37 -6.87 -20.32
C ARG A 616 13.65 -7.53 -21.68
N ALA A 617 14.42 -6.90 -22.57
CA ALA A 617 14.82 -7.46 -23.86
C ALA A 617 15.74 -8.68 -23.72
N LEU A 618 16.82 -8.57 -22.94
CA LEU A 618 17.80 -9.65 -22.70
C LEU A 618 17.17 -10.86 -22.00
N ARG A 619 16.25 -10.65 -21.05
CA ARG A 619 15.42 -11.71 -20.46
C ARG A 619 14.58 -12.43 -21.51
N ASN A 620 13.85 -11.68 -22.35
CA ASN A 620 13.02 -12.23 -23.41
C ASN A 620 13.87 -13.02 -24.42
N GLN A 621 15.07 -12.53 -24.75
CA GLN A 621 16.03 -13.25 -25.58
C GLN A 621 16.52 -14.54 -24.90
N ARG A 622 16.99 -14.49 -23.65
CA ARG A 622 17.48 -15.67 -22.93
C ARG A 622 16.39 -16.74 -22.75
N ASP A 623 15.15 -16.35 -22.49
CA ASP A 623 14.04 -17.32 -22.38
C ASP A 623 13.71 -17.93 -23.75
N VAL A 624 13.74 -17.15 -24.83
CA VAL A 624 13.65 -17.66 -26.20
C VAL A 624 14.81 -18.60 -26.53
N GLU A 625 16.04 -18.30 -26.11
CA GLU A 625 17.22 -19.15 -26.33
C GLU A 625 17.19 -20.44 -25.50
N LYS A 626 16.76 -20.38 -24.24
CA LYS A 626 16.50 -21.55 -23.38
C LYS A 626 15.41 -22.47 -23.97
N LEU A 627 14.35 -21.90 -24.55
CA LEU A 627 13.28 -22.66 -25.23
C LEU A 627 13.69 -23.20 -26.62
N THR A 628 14.50 -22.45 -27.38
CA THR A 628 14.98 -22.84 -28.71
C THR A 628 16.26 -23.69 -28.69
N GLY A 629 16.97 -23.76 -27.56
CA GLY A 629 18.18 -24.56 -27.36
C GLY A 629 19.30 -24.19 -28.32
N ALA A 630 19.46 -22.90 -28.62
CA ALA A 630 20.39 -22.39 -29.63
C ALA A 630 21.71 -21.87 -29.06
N GLY A 631 21.73 -21.43 -27.80
CA GLY A 631 22.93 -21.02 -27.07
C GLY A 631 23.59 -22.21 -26.36
N GLY A 632 24.91 -22.33 -26.52
CA GLY A 632 25.77 -23.24 -25.78
C GLY A 632 27.17 -22.62 -25.63
N PRO A 633 27.88 -22.84 -24.50
CA PRO A 633 29.02 -22.02 -24.13
C PRO A 633 30.24 -22.26 -25.04
N LYS A 634 30.49 -21.32 -25.96
CA LYS A 634 31.70 -21.26 -26.80
C LYS A 634 32.64 -20.08 -26.48
N ARG A 635 32.27 -19.20 -25.54
CA ARG A 635 32.96 -17.92 -25.29
C ARG A 635 33.96 -17.91 -24.12
N LYS A 636 34.25 -19.06 -23.50
CA LYS A 636 35.08 -19.15 -22.27
C LYS A 636 36.25 -20.16 -22.35
N ARG A 637 36.97 -20.14 -23.47
CA ARG A 637 38.29 -20.77 -23.70
C ARG A 637 39.06 -19.85 -24.65
N GLY A 638 40.16 -19.23 -24.22
CA GLY A 638 40.93 -18.32 -25.09
C GLY A 638 41.95 -17.39 -24.44
N ALA A 639 41.99 -17.25 -23.12
CA ALA A 639 43.00 -16.43 -22.42
C ALA A 639 43.23 -16.97 -21.00
N GLU A 640 44.41 -17.57 -20.76
CA GLU A 640 45.08 -17.95 -19.49
C GLU A 640 45.97 -19.19 -19.76
N GLU A 641 47.09 -19.01 -20.50
CA GLU A 641 48.15 -20.03 -20.65
C GLU A 641 49.40 -19.40 -21.33
N LEU A 642 50.41 -19.01 -20.53
CA LEU A 642 51.80 -18.70 -20.89
C LEU A 642 52.55 -18.22 -19.63
N GLU A 643 53.80 -18.70 -19.39
CA GLU A 643 54.68 -18.42 -18.22
C GLU A 643 54.10 -18.95 -16.88
N GLY A 644 54.81 -19.60 -15.94
CA GLY A 644 56.19 -20.11 -15.83
C GLY A 644 56.49 -20.45 -14.33
N GLU A 645 57.36 -21.37 -13.90
CA GLU A 645 58.24 -22.37 -14.57
C GLU A 645 58.45 -23.61 -13.62
N ASP A 646 59.07 -24.68 -14.14
CA ASP A 646 59.51 -26.00 -13.60
C ASP A 646 59.59 -26.33 -12.09
N SER A 647 59.20 -27.58 -11.75
CA SER A 647 59.93 -28.47 -10.81
C SER A 647 59.57 -29.96 -11.03
N GLU A 648 60.53 -30.86 -10.85
CA GLU A 648 60.46 -32.30 -11.20
C GLU A 648 59.88 -33.19 -10.07
N ASP A 649 59.22 -34.30 -10.43
CA ASP A 649 59.42 -35.61 -9.80
C ASP A 649 58.80 -36.75 -10.66
N GLU A 650 59.35 -37.96 -10.59
CA GLU A 650 59.13 -39.05 -11.59
C GLU A 650 58.21 -40.21 -11.12
N ASN A 651 57.94 -41.15 -12.07
CA ASN A 651 57.39 -42.52 -11.92
C ASN A 651 55.86 -42.69 -11.88
N GLU A 652 55.23 -43.67 -12.56
CA GLU A 652 55.61 -44.47 -13.75
C GLU A 652 54.33 -45.14 -14.34
N ILE A 653 54.27 -45.38 -15.66
CA ILE A 653 53.62 -46.52 -16.38
C ILE A 653 52.15 -46.93 -16.04
N THR A 654 51.21 -47.16 -16.96
CA THR A 654 50.99 -46.89 -18.41
C THR A 654 49.51 -47.19 -18.71
N ASP A 655 48.87 -46.44 -19.63
CA ASP A 655 48.30 -47.08 -20.83
C ASP A 655 48.06 -46.04 -21.95
N VAL A 656 48.32 -46.40 -23.22
CA VAL A 656 48.49 -45.40 -24.29
C VAL A 656 47.39 -45.47 -25.36
N VAL A 657 46.54 -44.44 -25.39
CA VAL A 657 45.73 -44.08 -26.58
C VAL A 657 46.14 -42.68 -27.02
N ASN A 658 46.70 -42.57 -28.22
CA ASN A 658 47.38 -41.37 -28.68
C ASN A 658 46.40 -40.29 -29.21
N GLU A 659 46.24 -39.19 -28.49
CA GLU A 659 45.26 -38.13 -28.78
C GLU A 659 45.52 -37.39 -30.11
N SER A 660 46.73 -37.51 -30.67
CA SER A 660 47.13 -36.90 -31.95
C SER A 660 46.29 -37.32 -33.16
N VAL A 661 45.50 -38.40 -33.05
CA VAL A 661 44.67 -38.94 -34.15
C VAL A 661 43.31 -38.23 -34.28
N ILE A 662 42.78 -37.63 -33.21
CA ILE A 662 41.39 -37.14 -33.17
C ILE A 662 41.28 -35.65 -33.59
N THR A 663 42.35 -34.87 -33.46
CA THR A 663 42.35 -33.43 -33.77
C THR A 663 42.63 -33.10 -35.26
N ALA A 664 42.94 -34.11 -36.08
CA ALA A 664 43.28 -33.99 -37.50
C ALA A 664 42.09 -33.66 -38.45
N GLY A 665 41.22 -32.72 -38.06
CA GLY A 665 40.01 -32.36 -38.80
C GLY A 665 39.70 -30.85 -38.93
N ILE A 666 40.40 -29.97 -38.21
CA ILE A 666 40.07 -28.53 -38.17
C ILE A 666 41.09 -27.73 -39.00
N LYS A 667 40.82 -27.58 -40.31
CA LYS A 667 41.54 -26.61 -41.14
C LYS A 667 41.21 -25.19 -40.68
N ARG A 668 42.23 -24.41 -40.28
CA ARG A 668 42.08 -22.95 -40.07
C ARG A 668 41.58 -22.29 -41.36
N LYS A 669 40.86 -21.16 -41.24
CA LYS A 669 40.50 -20.34 -42.42
C LYS A 669 41.80 -19.89 -43.12
N ALA A 670 41.82 -19.93 -44.44
CA ALA A 670 42.90 -19.34 -45.23
C ALA A 670 42.59 -17.85 -45.49
N ASP A 671 43.62 -17.02 -45.45
CA ASP A 671 43.52 -15.57 -45.62
C ASP A 671 43.09 -15.17 -47.04
N TYR A 672 42.73 -13.90 -47.22
CA TYR A 672 42.17 -13.39 -48.46
C TYR A 672 43.04 -13.70 -49.69
N GLU A 673 44.36 -13.53 -49.55
CA GLU A 673 45.35 -13.79 -50.60
C GLU A 673 45.52 -15.28 -50.88
N ALA A 674 45.68 -16.12 -49.85
CA ALA A 674 45.75 -17.57 -49.99
C ALA A 674 44.47 -18.15 -50.62
N ARG A 675 43.31 -17.56 -50.33
CA ARG A 675 42.03 -17.89 -50.96
C ARG A 675 41.97 -17.45 -52.43
N ILE A 676 42.53 -16.30 -52.80
CA ILE A 676 42.68 -15.91 -54.21
C ILE A 676 43.66 -16.82 -54.94
N ALA A 677 44.82 -17.14 -54.36
CA ALA A 677 45.79 -18.07 -54.93
C ALA A 677 45.16 -19.46 -55.18
N SER A 678 44.37 -19.97 -54.23
CA SER A 678 43.58 -21.20 -54.39
C SER A 678 42.56 -21.12 -55.54
N ILE A 679 41.89 -19.97 -55.71
CA ILE A 679 40.95 -19.73 -56.81
C ILE A 679 41.68 -19.59 -58.16
N GLN A 680 42.89 -19.04 -58.17
CA GLN A 680 43.73 -18.89 -59.36
C GLN A 680 44.25 -20.26 -59.83
N ALA A 681 44.86 -21.04 -58.93
CA ALA A 681 45.28 -22.42 -59.20
C ALA A 681 44.10 -23.33 -59.59
N GLY A 682 42.90 -23.10 -59.02
CA GLY A 682 41.66 -23.78 -59.42
C GLY A 682 41.07 -23.35 -60.77
N ARG A 683 41.71 -22.42 -61.49
CA ARG A 683 41.33 -21.94 -62.83
C ARG A 683 42.37 -22.26 -63.91
N GLU A 684 43.60 -22.57 -63.52
CA GLU A 684 44.62 -23.07 -64.45
C GLU A 684 44.19 -24.44 -65.00
N GLY A 685 44.19 -24.59 -66.33
CA GLY A 685 43.83 -25.84 -67.01
C GLY A 685 42.33 -26.13 -67.22
N ARG A 686 41.41 -25.15 -67.09
CA ARG A 686 39.96 -25.40 -67.31
C ARG A 686 39.36 -24.53 -68.42
N GLU A 687 38.80 -25.19 -69.44
CA GLU A 687 38.23 -24.52 -70.63
C GLU A 687 36.93 -23.72 -70.37
N LYS A 688 36.71 -22.69 -71.18
CA LYS A 688 35.50 -21.83 -71.16
C LYS A 688 34.27 -22.55 -71.72
N PHE A 689 33.45 -23.15 -70.85
CA PHE A 689 32.14 -23.68 -71.26
C PHE A 689 31.02 -22.63 -71.18
N GLY A 690 30.53 -22.23 -72.36
CA GLY A 690 29.34 -21.37 -72.51
C GLY A 690 28.02 -22.14 -72.44
N SER A 691 26.92 -21.42 -72.18
CA SER A 691 25.58 -21.99 -72.03
C SER A 691 25.02 -22.57 -73.34
N LYS A 692 24.42 -23.78 -73.27
CA LYS A 692 23.46 -24.27 -74.28
C LYS A 692 22.05 -24.35 -73.69
N ARG A 693 21.04 -24.14 -74.55
CA ARG A 693 19.63 -23.87 -74.20
C ARG A 693 18.72 -24.42 -75.30
N ASN A 694 17.70 -25.22 -74.93
CA ASN A 694 16.40 -25.48 -75.61
C ASN A 694 15.78 -26.79 -75.04
N LYS A 695 14.53 -26.79 -74.56
CA LYS A 695 13.23 -27.11 -75.23
C LYS A 695 12.99 -28.63 -75.43
N THR A 696 11.77 -29.20 -75.32
CA THR A 696 10.41 -28.62 -75.19
C THR A 696 9.40 -29.60 -74.56
N GLU A 697 8.37 -29.05 -73.88
CA GLU A 697 7.00 -29.62 -73.66
C GLU A 697 6.85 -30.99 -72.91
N ARG A 698 5.74 -31.28 -72.20
CA ARG A 698 4.39 -30.66 -72.20
C ARG A 698 3.66 -30.85 -70.84
N SER A 699 2.75 -29.93 -70.49
CA SER A 699 1.78 -30.00 -69.36
C SER A 699 2.38 -30.00 -67.93
N SER A 700 1.84 -29.34 -66.90
CA SER A 700 0.97 -28.15 -66.76
C SER A 700 0.99 -27.74 -65.25
N LEU A 701 0.45 -26.62 -64.75
CA LEU A 701 -0.18 -25.44 -65.37
C LEU A 701 0.79 -24.24 -65.30
N THR A 702 0.36 -23.05 -64.86
CA THR A 702 1.25 -21.88 -64.66
C THR A 702 0.89 -21.06 -63.41
N ASN A 703 1.87 -20.34 -62.86
CA ASN A 703 1.73 -19.49 -61.67
C ASN A 703 0.72 -18.31 -61.81
N LYS A 704 0.16 -18.06 -63.00
CA LYS A 704 -0.91 -17.07 -63.23
C LYS A 704 -2.19 -17.32 -62.41
N VAL A 705 -2.43 -18.56 -61.97
CA VAL A 705 -3.57 -18.88 -61.07
C VAL A 705 -3.25 -18.51 -59.62
N LYS A 706 -2.05 -18.89 -59.11
CA LYS A 706 -1.63 -18.54 -57.74
C LYS A 706 -1.51 -17.01 -57.52
N ALA A 707 -1.26 -16.25 -58.59
CA ALA A 707 -1.27 -14.79 -58.57
C ALA A 707 -2.67 -14.12 -58.50
N LYS A 708 -3.79 -14.87 -58.58
CA LYS A 708 -5.15 -14.31 -58.48
C LYS A 708 -5.77 -14.39 -57.07
N ASN A 709 -5.31 -15.32 -56.22
CA ASN A 709 -5.95 -15.60 -54.92
C ASN A 709 -5.30 -14.88 -53.72
N SER A 710 -4.43 -13.90 -53.97
CA SER A 710 -3.87 -12.99 -52.94
C SER A 710 -4.47 -11.57 -53.01
N LYS A 711 -5.67 -11.43 -53.59
CA LYS A 711 -6.40 -10.16 -53.74
C LYS A 711 -7.05 -9.70 -52.42
N ALA A 712 -6.22 -9.22 -51.50
CA ALA A 712 -6.65 -8.40 -50.35
C ALA A 712 -5.75 -7.17 -50.13
N PHE A 713 -4.44 -7.27 -50.42
CA PHE A 713 -3.48 -6.22 -50.06
C PHE A 713 -3.32 -5.06 -51.06
N MET A 714 -3.82 -5.17 -52.30
CA MET A 714 -3.67 -4.09 -53.30
C MET A 714 -4.68 -2.93 -53.13
N MET A 715 -5.70 -3.05 -52.27
CA MET A 715 -6.69 -1.99 -52.06
C MET A 715 -6.22 -0.90 -51.07
N MET A 716 -5.23 -1.17 -50.21
CA MET A 716 -4.62 -0.14 -49.35
C MET A 716 -3.60 0.75 -50.09
N ILE A 717 -3.03 0.30 -51.20
CA ILE A 717 -2.00 1.03 -51.97
C ILE A 717 -2.61 2.21 -52.77
N HIS A 718 -3.94 2.32 -52.84
CA HIS A 718 -4.65 3.37 -53.57
C HIS A 718 -5.49 4.31 -52.67
N LYS A 719 -5.47 4.13 -51.34
CA LYS A 719 -6.08 5.11 -50.42
C LYS A 719 -5.30 6.43 -50.49
N ARG A 720 -5.96 7.51 -50.91
CA ARG A 720 -5.30 8.78 -51.31
C ARG A 720 -4.46 9.40 -50.19
N ASP A 721 -4.92 9.28 -48.95
CA ASP A 721 -4.32 9.86 -47.74
C ASP A 721 -2.85 9.43 -47.56
N VAL A 722 -2.54 8.17 -47.87
CA VAL A 722 -1.16 7.62 -47.79
C VAL A 722 -0.27 8.19 -48.91
N LYS A 723 -0.82 8.41 -50.11
CA LYS A 723 -0.10 9.00 -51.24
C LYS A 723 0.08 10.52 -51.11
N ASN A 724 -0.80 11.21 -50.39
CA ASN A 724 -0.70 12.64 -50.13
C ASN A 724 0.30 12.98 -49.01
N LYS A 725 0.45 12.12 -47.98
CA LYS A 725 1.50 12.28 -46.95
C LYS A 725 2.91 12.38 -47.56
N ALA A 726 3.16 11.72 -48.68
CA ALA A 726 4.43 11.77 -49.41
C ALA A 726 4.62 13.01 -50.31
N LYS A 727 3.63 13.91 -50.40
CA LYS A 727 3.64 15.10 -51.27
C LYS A 727 3.36 16.42 -50.55
N ARG A 728 3.42 16.43 -49.21
CA ARG A 728 3.38 17.67 -48.43
C ARG A 728 4.59 18.55 -48.78
N SER A 729 4.37 19.82 -49.04
CA SER A 729 5.40 20.65 -49.68
C SER A 729 6.53 21.07 -48.71
N LEU A 730 7.66 21.56 -49.25
CA LEU A 730 8.64 22.37 -48.48
C LEU A 730 8.15 23.80 -48.23
N LYS A 731 6.89 24.07 -48.54
CA LYS A 731 6.12 25.15 -47.98
C LYS A 731 4.93 24.56 -47.18
N GLU A 732 5.15 23.48 -46.40
CA GLU A 732 4.14 22.78 -45.57
C GLU A 732 4.61 22.25 -44.18
N LYS A 733 5.91 22.12 -43.91
CA LYS A 733 6.50 21.56 -42.67
C LYS A 733 6.89 22.59 -41.58
N ARG A 734 7.59 23.70 -41.89
CA ARG A 734 7.92 24.80 -40.92
C ARG A 734 6.74 25.26 -40.08
N ARG A 735 5.50 25.35 -40.56
CA ARG A 735 4.38 25.94 -39.81
C ARG A 735 3.91 25.00 -38.71
N VAL A 736 4.02 23.69 -38.93
CA VAL A 736 3.89 22.68 -37.87
C VAL A 736 5.09 22.76 -36.92
N LEU A 737 6.30 22.77 -37.48
CA LEU A 737 7.56 22.76 -36.72
C LEU A 737 7.74 24.02 -35.83
N THR A 738 7.46 25.21 -36.38
CA THR A 738 7.44 26.52 -35.69
C THR A 738 6.37 26.58 -34.62
N ASN A 739 5.22 25.93 -34.82
CA ASN A 739 4.19 25.87 -33.77
C ASN A 739 4.61 24.94 -32.62
N HIS A 740 5.37 23.87 -32.89
CA HIS A 740 6.02 23.07 -31.85
C HIS A 740 7.11 23.88 -31.13
N VAL A 741 8.02 24.52 -31.87
CA VAL A 741 9.12 25.33 -31.30
C VAL A 741 8.58 26.51 -30.46
N LYS A 742 7.49 27.16 -30.89
CA LYS A 742 6.78 28.22 -30.12
C LYS A 742 6.04 27.72 -28.87
N HIS A 743 6.06 26.42 -28.57
CA HIS A 743 5.63 25.87 -27.28
C HIS A 743 6.77 25.15 -26.53
N ALA A 744 7.99 25.10 -27.08
CA ALA A 744 9.12 24.41 -26.48
C ALA A 744 10.08 25.33 -25.69
N VAL A 745 10.34 26.56 -26.14
CA VAL A 745 11.32 27.47 -25.48
C VAL A 745 10.87 28.93 -25.50
N THR A 746 10.60 29.52 -24.33
CA THR A 746 10.67 30.98 -24.10
C THR A 746 10.90 31.33 -22.61
N ILE A 747 12.10 31.04 -22.07
CA ILE A 747 12.64 31.75 -20.89
C ILE A 747 14.10 32.12 -21.20
N PRO A 748 14.46 33.42 -21.31
CA PRO A 748 15.82 33.83 -21.63
C PRO A 748 16.71 33.96 -20.39
N LEU A 749 17.95 33.49 -20.49
CA LEU A 749 19.01 33.78 -19.51
C LEU A 749 19.51 35.22 -19.65
N ARG A 750 19.82 35.87 -18.52
CA ARG A 750 20.64 37.08 -18.42
C ARG A 750 21.58 37.00 -17.21
N PRO A 751 22.74 37.68 -17.24
CA PRO A 751 23.81 37.45 -16.28
C PRO A 751 23.51 38.00 -14.88
N ALA A 752 24.11 37.38 -13.86
CA ALA A 752 23.90 37.72 -12.45
C ALA A 752 24.64 39.02 -12.04
N PRO A 753 23.95 39.98 -11.40
CA PRO A 753 24.59 41.05 -10.64
C PRO A 753 24.79 40.64 -9.15
N TYR A 754 25.93 41.00 -8.57
CA TYR A 754 26.14 40.93 -7.11
C TYR A 754 25.30 42.01 -6.40
N VAL A 755 24.20 41.62 -5.75
CA VAL A 755 23.41 42.48 -4.84
C VAL A 755 22.92 41.60 -3.67
N ASN A 756 23.65 41.57 -2.56
CA ASN A 756 23.46 42.38 -1.34
C ASN A 756 22.23 41.96 -0.48
N LEU A 757 22.50 41.63 0.78
CA LEU A 757 21.69 40.71 1.59
C LEU A 757 20.71 41.44 2.52
N SER A 758 19.96 42.41 1.98
CA SER A 758 19.28 43.44 2.80
C SER A 758 17.87 43.86 2.33
N ALA A 759 17.02 42.91 1.91
CA ALA A 759 15.63 43.24 1.50
C ALA A 759 14.62 42.06 1.58
N PHE A 760 14.37 41.49 2.76
CA PHE A 760 13.13 40.73 3.02
C PHE A 760 12.52 41.14 4.36
N ASN A 761 11.76 42.23 4.35
CA ASN A 761 11.03 42.73 5.51
C ASN A 761 9.61 42.12 5.53
N THR A 762 9.13 41.72 6.71
CA THR A 762 7.94 40.88 6.85
C THR A 762 6.63 41.66 6.68
N ARG A 763 5.60 40.97 6.17
CA ARG A 763 4.19 41.37 6.31
C ARG A 763 3.34 40.17 6.76
N GLY A 764 3.64 39.68 7.96
CA GLY A 764 2.76 38.74 8.66
C GLY A 764 1.61 39.48 9.33
N SER A 765 0.36 39.23 8.91
CA SER A 765 -0.84 39.67 9.62
C SER A 765 -1.30 38.56 10.58
N GLY A 766 -0.68 38.50 11.75
CA GLY A 766 -0.95 37.45 12.75
C GLY A 766 0.14 37.22 13.80
N MET A 767 1.19 38.05 13.86
CA MET A 767 2.33 37.85 14.76
C MET A 767 2.58 39.12 15.58
N SER A 768 2.15 39.14 16.85
CA SER A 768 2.44 40.24 17.77
C SER A 768 2.28 39.81 19.24
N ARG A 769 3.26 40.21 20.08
CA ARG A 769 3.40 39.94 21.54
C ARG A 769 3.91 38.56 21.97
N TYR A 770 5.16 38.26 21.59
CA TYR A 770 6.13 37.89 22.62
C TYR A 770 6.99 39.12 22.89
N GLN A 771 6.66 39.83 23.97
CA GLN A 771 7.27 41.11 24.33
C GLN A 771 8.47 40.85 25.24
N THR A 772 9.61 41.51 24.97
CA THR A 772 10.89 41.26 25.65
C THR A 772 10.92 41.77 27.09
N THR A 773 10.36 40.99 28.01
CA THR A 773 10.56 41.17 29.46
C THR A 773 11.83 40.44 29.90
N ALA A 774 12.91 41.20 30.14
CA ALA A 774 14.15 40.69 30.70
C ALA A 774 14.00 40.39 32.21
N SER A 775 13.34 39.27 32.53
CA SER A 775 13.24 38.68 33.86
C SER A 775 13.61 37.21 33.75
N GLY A 776 14.77 36.81 34.26
CA GLY A 776 15.37 35.51 33.97
C GLY A 776 14.53 34.33 34.46
N GLY A 777 14.01 33.53 33.51
CA GLY A 777 13.45 32.21 33.82
C GLY A 777 14.54 31.30 34.39
N GLN A 778 14.27 30.69 35.54
CA GLN A 778 15.19 29.77 36.20
C GLN A 778 15.21 28.43 35.44
N MET A 779 16.14 28.28 34.50
CA MET A 779 16.33 27.02 33.77
C MET A 779 16.92 25.94 34.69
N PRO A 780 16.25 24.80 34.92
CA PRO A 780 16.86 23.65 35.55
C PRO A 780 17.97 23.10 34.64
N ALA A 781 19.17 22.95 35.19
CA ALA A 781 20.26 22.25 34.50
C ALA A 781 19.87 20.77 34.32
N MET A 782 20.05 20.24 33.12
CA MET A 782 19.75 18.83 32.86
C MET A 782 20.99 17.95 33.06
N GLY A 783 20.80 16.81 33.71
CA GLY A 783 21.80 15.74 33.76
C GLY A 783 21.63 14.73 32.61
N GLY A 784 22.43 13.67 32.65
CA GLY A 784 22.28 12.53 31.75
C GLY A 784 22.90 12.72 30.36
N SER A 785 22.42 11.92 29.40
CA SER A 785 22.99 11.71 28.08
C SER A 785 22.05 10.86 27.22
N ILE A 786 22.36 10.66 25.94
CA ILE A 786 21.60 9.72 25.07
C ILE A 786 21.51 8.29 25.63
N LYS A 787 22.46 7.84 26.48
CA LYS A 787 22.48 6.50 27.10
C LYS A 787 21.67 6.35 28.39
N THR A 788 21.21 7.46 28.97
CA THR A 788 20.59 7.50 30.32
C THR A 788 19.32 8.35 30.35
N CYS A 789 18.81 8.66 29.15
CA CYS A 789 17.97 9.82 28.85
C CYS A 789 18.56 11.14 29.43
N TYR A 790 17.87 12.25 29.18
CA TYR A 790 18.18 13.53 29.84
C TYR A 790 17.37 13.63 31.13
N LEU A 791 18.07 13.99 32.22
CA LEU A 791 17.55 13.94 33.59
C LEU A 791 17.21 15.34 34.09
N ILE A 792 16.12 15.48 34.85
CA ILE A 792 15.77 16.69 35.59
C ILE A 792 15.45 16.33 37.05
N ASN A 793 15.67 17.27 37.96
CA ASN A 793 15.51 17.04 39.39
C ASN A 793 14.14 17.52 39.87
N LEU A 794 13.31 16.62 40.42
CA LEU A 794 12.03 16.91 41.04
C LEU A 794 12.11 16.69 42.56
N SER A 795 11.62 17.64 43.36
CA SER A 795 11.51 17.49 44.81
C SER A 795 10.09 17.10 45.20
N ILE A 796 9.97 15.97 45.90
CA ILE A 796 8.71 15.32 46.31
C ILE A 796 8.88 14.85 47.75
N GLN A 797 7.98 15.24 48.66
CA GLN A 797 8.11 14.97 50.10
C GLN A 797 9.45 15.43 50.72
N GLY A 798 10.07 16.47 50.14
CA GLY A 798 11.38 16.98 50.55
C GLY A 798 12.59 16.15 50.10
N LYS A 799 12.38 15.03 49.37
CA LYS A 799 13.43 14.25 48.72
C LYS A 799 13.58 14.69 47.27
N THR A 800 14.80 14.82 46.79
CA THR A 800 15.08 15.08 45.36
C THR A 800 15.17 13.76 44.62
N PHE A 801 14.43 13.63 43.53
CA PHE A 801 14.48 12.54 42.57
C PHE A 801 15.03 13.07 41.24
N ASN A 802 16.08 12.44 40.73
CA ASN A 802 16.57 12.65 39.38
C ASN A 802 15.69 11.79 38.45
N VAL A 803 14.88 12.41 37.60
CA VAL A 803 13.92 11.73 36.73
C VAL A 803 14.21 11.93 35.26
N GLU A 804 13.95 10.90 34.46
CA GLU A 804 14.09 10.93 33.00
C GLU A 804 12.96 11.75 32.37
N VAL A 805 13.29 12.66 31.45
CA VAL A 805 12.30 13.43 30.69
C VAL A 805 11.87 12.62 29.49
N ASP A 806 10.63 12.13 29.50
CA ASP A 806 10.10 11.20 28.51
C ASP A 806 8.92 11.79 27.72
N SER A 807 9.11 12.06 26.43
CA SER A 807 8.06 12.53 25.51
C SER A 807 7.25 11.38 24.87
N GLY A 808 7.59 10.12 25.18
CA GLY A 808 6.85 8.91 24.81
C GLY A 808 5.72 8.52 25.79
N SER A 809 5.66 9.10 26.99
CA SER A 809 4.59 8.82 27.97
C SER A 809 4.09 10.08 28.71
N SER A 810 3.11 9.91 29.62
CA SER A 810 2.41 11.02 30.31
C SER A 810 2.31 10.88 31.84
N ASN A 811 2.98 9.90 32.45
CA ASN A 811 2.92 9.68 33.90
C ASN A 811 4.26 9.99 34.57
N LEU A 812 4.20 10.58 35.77
CA LEU A 812 5.34 10.63 36.68
C LEU A 812 5.35 9.36 37.53
N ILE A 813 6.42 8.57 37.41
CA ILE A 813 6.62 7.32 38.16
C ILE A 813 7.83 7.47 39.09
N ILE A 814 7.66 7.05 40.34
CA ILE A 814 8.64 7.22 41.43
C ILE A 814 8.69 5.92 42.26
N PRO A 815 9.87 5.42 42.68
CA PRO A 815 10.00 4.15 43.39
C PRO A 815 9.52 4.26 44.84
N THR A 816 8.72 3.30 45.31
CA THR A 816 8.40 3.17 46.74
C THR A 816 9.49 2.41 47.50
N ALA A 817 9.49 2.53 48.83
CA ALA A 817 10.34 1.68 49.67
C ALA A 817 10.10 0.19 49.38
N GLY A 818 11.17 -0.60 49.30
CA GLY A 818 11.11 -2.05 49.03
C GLY A 818 11.06 -2.46 47.55
N LEU A 819 11.13 -1.52 46.59
CA LEU A 819 11.11 -1.84 45.16
C LEU A 819 12.30 -2.75 44.76
N ALA A 820 12.00 -3.94 44.24
CA ALA A 820 13.01 -4.91 43.83
C ALA A 820 13.93 -4.36 42.71
N GLY A 821 15.23 -4.60 42.85
CA GLY A 821 16.26 -4.22 41.87
C GLY A 821 16.65 -2.75 41.86
N TYR A 822 15.93 -1.88 42.58
CA TYR A 822 16.31 -0.48 42.81
C TYR A 822 17.45 -0.42 43.84
N THR A 823 18.55 0.24 43.53
CA THR A 823 19.72 0.27 44.42
C THR A 823 19.50 1.21 45.61
N SER A 824 19.14 0.63 46.76
CA SER A 824 19.01 1.32 48.04
C SER A 824 20.37 1.65 48.66
N GLY A 825 21.11 2.57 48.03
CA GLY A 825 22.13 3.34 48.75
C GLY A 825 21.48 4.16 49.87
N PRO A 826 22.23 4.60 50.90
CA PRO A 826 21.67 5.33 52.05
C PRO A 826 20.94 6.62 51.63
N ASP A 827 21.39 7.25 50.54
CA ASP A 827 20.82 8.49 50.00
C ASP A 827 19.78 8.26 48.87
N ALA A 828 19.46 7.01 48.52
CA ALA A 828 18.58 6.69 47.40
C ALA A 828 17.13 7.11 47.69
N PRO A 829 16.55 8.05 46.93
CA PRO A 829 15.24 8.61 47.24
C PRO A 829 14.13 7.58 46.97
N THR A 830 13.09 7.61 47.80
CA THR A 830 11.93 6.68 47.75
C THR A 830 10.68 7.40 48.23
N TYR A 831 9.56 7.21 47.53
CA TYR A 831 8.27 7.82 47.88
C TYR A 831 7.64 7.11 49.08
N ASN A 832 7.17 7.88 50.07
CA ASN A 832 6.44 7.33 51.21
C ASN A 832 4.93 7.38 50.95
N THR A 833 4.30 6.20 50.98
CA THR A 833 2.84 6.03 50.78
C THR A 833 2.05 6.00 52.08
N THR A 834 2.71 5.96 53.25
CA THR A 834 2.03 5.91 54.56
C THR A 834 1.16 7.14 54.79
N GLY A 835 -0.14 6.93 55.05
CA GLY A 835 -1.12 8.00 55.25
C GLY A 835 -1.62 8.68 53.96
N LYS A 836 -1.17 8.27 52.78
CA LYS A 836 -1.65 8.78 51.49
C LYS A 836 -2.78 7.90 50.94
N ALA A 837 -3.91 8.52 50.58
CA ALA A 837 -4.99 7.85 49.86
C ALA A 837 -4.66 7.69 48.36
N THR A 838 -5.09 6.58 47.76
CA THR A 838 -4.97 6.38 46.30
C THR A 838 -6.06 7.15 45.55
N LEU A 839 -5.75 7.69 44.38
CA LEU A 839 -6.70 8.48 43.58
C LEU A 839 -7.66 7.64 42.73
N GLN A 840 -7.38 6.36 42.56
CA GLN A 840 -8.20 5.37 41.85
C GLN A 840 -8.14 4.01 42.55
N SER A 841 -9.03 3.10 42.17
CA SER A 841 -9.12 1.73 42.69
C SER A 841 -8.23 0.78 41.88
N GLY A 842 -7.36 0.03 42.56
CA GLY A 842 -6.45 -0.93 41.94
C GLY A 842 -5.07 -0.36 41.60
N SER A 843 -4.18 -1.24 41.15
CA SER A 843 -2.84 -0.89 40.66
C SER A 843 -2.86 -0.63 39.16
N VAL A 844 -2.04 0.31 38.70
CA VAL A 844 -1.79 0.60 37.28
C VAL A 844 -0.40 0.12 36.87
N SER A 845 -0.22 -0.20 35.59
CA SER A 845 1.04 -0.71 35.03
C SER A 845 1.24 -0.28 33.59
N GLN A 846 2.50 -0.25 33.14
CA GLN A 846 2.90 0.07 31.77
C GLN A 846 4.14 -0.75 31.38
N SER A 847 4.23 -1.10 30.09
CA SER A 847 5.39 -1.75 29.48
C SER A 847 5.97 -0.86 28.37
N PHE A 848 7.29 -0.91 28.19
CA PHE A 848 8.03 -0.16 27.17
C PHE A 848 8.55 -1.07 26.05
N ALA A 849 8.97 -0.49 24.93
CA ALA A 849 9.39 -1.22 23.72
C ALA A 849 10.64 -2.10 23.92
N GLU A 850 11.51 -1.75 24.87
CA GLU A 850 12.67 -2.55 25.29
C GLU A 850 12.32 -3.77 26.17
N GLY A 851 11.04 -3.96 26.52
CA GLY A 851 10.57 -5.06 27.37
C GLY A 851 10.60 -4.78 28.87
N SER A 852 11.06 -3.60 29.32
CA SER A 852 10.88 -3.19 30.71
C SER A 852 9.41 -2.88 31.02
N SER A 853 8.99 -3.07 32.26
CA SER A 853 7.66 -2.71 32.73
C SER A 853 7.61 -2.47 34.23
N TRP A 854 6.60 -1.74 34.69
CA TRP A 854 6.38 -1.40 36.09
C TRP A 854 4.91 -1.53 36.49
N THR A 855 4.66 -1.69 37.79
CA THR A 855 3.33 -1.69 38.43
C THR A 855 3.36 -0.82 39.69
N GLY A 856 2.32 -0.02 39.91
CA GLY A 856 2.23 0.90 41.04
C GLY A 856 0.82 1.41 41.35
N TYR A 857 0.71 2.39 42.23
CA TYR A 857 -0.55 3.02 42.64
C TYR A 857 -0.49 4.54 42.46
N ILE A 858 -1.61 5.15 42.06
CA ILE A 858 -1.72 6.59 41.81
C ILE A 858 -2.02 7.33 43.12
N TYR A 859 -1.23 8.33 43.45
CA TYR A 859 -1.37 9.22 44.61
C TYR A 859 -1.43 10.69 44.15
N SER A 860 -1.89 11.59 45.03
CA SER A 860 -1.64 13.03 44.91
C SER A 860 -0.58 13.46 45.92
N ASP A 861 0.42 14.20 45.44
CA ASP A 861 1.38 14.89 46.30
C ASP A 861 1.85 16.21 45.67
N THR A 862 2.60 17.00 46.43
CA THR A 862 3.25 18.21 45.91
C THR A 862 4.55 17.84 45.20
N VAL A 863 4.64 18.18 43.91
CA VAL A 863 5.84 18.05 43.08
C VAL A 863 6.41 19.44 42.87
N THR A 864 7.72 19.60 43.09
CA THR A 864 8.45 20.88 42.98
C THR A 864 9.58 20.75 41.97
N LEU A 865 9.76 21.72 41.08
CA LEU A 865 10.87 21.77 40.13
C LEU A 865 12.14 22.25 40.85
N SER A 866 13.11 21.36 41.07
CA SER A 866 14.29 21.65 41.88
C SER A 866 15.15 22.76 41.25
N GLY A 867 15.65 23.67 42.07
CA GLY A 867 16.34 24.89 41.62
C GLY A 867 15.43 26.06 41.27
N THR A 868 14.10 25.88 41.36
CA THR A 868 13.10 26.95 41.16
C THR A 868 12.17 27.07 42.39
N SER A 869 11.35 28.12 42.43
CA SER A 869 10.25 28.24 43.41
C SER A 869 8.93 27.61 42.95
N ILE A 870 8.92 26.83 41.86
CA ILE A 870 7.71 26.35 41.20
C ILE A 870 7.30 24.99 41.77
N SER A 871 6.05 24.89 42.23
CA SER A 871 5.44 23.64 42.70
C SER A 871 3.99 23.49 42.29
N ALA A 872 3.49 22.26 42.29
CA ALA A 872 2.08 21.94 42.05
C ALA A 872 1.68 20.65 42.78
N SER A 873 0.44 20.59 43.27
CA SER A 873 -0.19 19.32 43.67
C SER A 873 -0.60 18.56 42.42
N ALA A 874 -0.08 17.35 42.24
CA ALA A 874 -0.17 16.61 40.99
C ALA A 874 -0.39 15.10 41.19
N PRO A 875 -0.99 14.40 40.21
CA PRO A 875 -1.04 12.95 40.21
C PRO A 875 0.35 12.36 39.91
N LEU A 876 0.81 11.44 40.76
CA LEU A 876 2.05 10.68 40.59
C LEU A 876 1.84 9.21 40.92
N ILE A 877 2.71 8.33 40.42
CA ILE A 877 2.62 6.89 40.64
C ILE A 877 3.74 6.42 41.56
N GLY A 878 3.37 5.85 42.70
CA GLY A 878 4.29 5.09 43.55
C GLY A 878 4.45 3.67 43.00
N VAL A 879 5.60 3.37 42.39
CA VAL A 879 5.91 2.08 41.78
C VAL A 879 6.35 1.08 42.84
N THR A 880 5.61 -0.04 42.92
CA THR A 880 5.80 -1.12 43.90
C THR A 880 6.46 -2.36 43.31
N SER A 881 6.45 -2.52 41.98
CA SER A 881 7.12 -3.62 41.27
C SER A 881 7.65 -3.16 39.91
N GLN A 882 8.77 -3.75 39.47
CA GLN A 882 9.36 -3.52 38.14
C GLN A 882 10.08 -4.76 37.60
N THR A 883 10.26 -4.83 36.28
CA THR A 883 11.17 -5.78 35.63
C THR A 883 12.60 -5.62 36.13
N GLN A 884 13.33 -6.74 36.17
CA GLN A 884 14.67 -6.80 36.74
C GLN A 884 15.80 -6.72 35.69
N ASN A 885 15.50 -7.08 34.44
CA ASN A 885 16.38 -6.93 33.27
C ASN A 885 15.49 -6.86 32.01
N PRO A 886 15.44 -5.73 31.25
CA PRO A 886 15.87 -4.39 31.69
C PRO A 886 15.05 -3.86 32.87
N LYS A 887 15.53 -2.79 33.52
CA LYS A 887 14.89 -2.12 34.66
C LYS A 887 14.40 -0.75 34.25
N VAL A 888 13.27 -0.32 34.81
CA VAL A 888 12.74 1.04 34.59
C VAL A 888 13.48 2.06 35.48
N MET A 889 13.82 1.69 36.72
CA MET A 889 14.54 2.57 37.66
C MET A 889 15.67 1.80 38.34
N SER A 890 16.90 2.32 38.22
CA SER A 890 18.10 1.66 38.72
C SER A 890 18.57 2.16 40.10
N GLY A 891 18.33 3.44 40.42
CA GLY A 891 18.82 4.07 41.65
C GLY A 891 20.28 4.51 41.58
N GLY A 892 20.82 4.92 42.73
CA GLY A 892 22.18 5.44 42.84
C GLY A 892 22.39 6.71 42.02
N THR A 893 23.40 6.70 41.13
CA THR A 893 23.69 7.81 40.20
C THR A 893 22.89 7.75 38.89
N GLY A 894 22.04 6.72 38.71
CA GLY A 894 21.16 6.60 37.54
C GLY A 894 19.77 7.21 37.76
N SER A 895 18.83 6.84 36.90
CA SER A 895 17.41 7.21 37.04
C SER A 895 16.81 6.74 38.37
N THR A 896 16.09 7.68 39.01
CA THR A 896 15.29 7.46 40.24
C THR A 896 13.79 7.68 40.00
N GLY A 897 13.38 7.73 38.73
CA GLY A 897 12.00 7.95 38.30
C GLY A 897 11.94 8.40 36.84
N LEU A 898 10.75 8.43 36.27
CA LEU A 898 10.54 8.89 34.90
C LEU A 898 9.35 9.85 34.87
N TRP A 899 9.50 10.97 34.18
CA TRP A 899 8.48 11.99 34.01
C TRP A 899 8.01 12.05 32.56
N GLY A 900 6.87 11.40 32.31
CA GLY A 900 6.13 11.52 31.06
C GLY A 900 5.59 12.94 30.84
N ILE A 901 6.01 13.58 29.75
CA ILE A 901 5.63 14.96 29.37
C ILE A 901 4.64 15.06 28.19
N ALA A 902 4.09 13.95 27.71
CA ALA A 902 3.10 13.92 26.63
C ALA A 902 1.68 14.32 27.09
N TYR A 903 0.64 13.92 26.35
CA TYR A 903 -0.73 14.41 26.56
C TYR A 903 -1.55 13.53 27.51
N ARG A 904 -2.53 14.12 28.22
CA ARG A 904 -3.36 13.42 29.22
C ARG A 904 -4.10 12.17 28.74
N SER A 905 -4.32 12.03 27.44
CA SER A 905 -4.92 10.87 26.79
C SER A 905 -4.12 9.58 27.02
N LEU A 906 -2.82 9.67 27.35
CA LEU A 906 -1.97 8.54 27.74
C LEU A 906 -1.77 8.39 29.26
N SER A 907 -2.33 9.29 30.08
CA SER A 907 -2.15 9.20 31.52
C SER A 907 -3.03 8.10 32.11
N SER A 908 -2.42 7.23 32.92
CA SER A 908 -3.13 6.27 33.77
C SER A 908 -4.20 6.95 34.65
N TYR A 909 -3.99 8.20 35.06
CA TYR A 909 -4.95 8.96 35.86
C TYR A 909 -6.05 9.61 35.00
N THR A 910 -7.00 8.78 34.58
CA THR A 910 -8.17 9.22 33.82
C THR A 910 -9.22 9.89 34.71
N THR A 911 -9.45 11.19 34.50
CA THR A 911 -10.55 11.95 35.12
C THR A 911 -11.58 12.40 34.08
N ALA A 912 -12.86 12.36 34.45
CA ALA A 912 -13.97 12.79 33.60
C ALA A 912 -14.12 14.33 33.50
N SER A 913 -13.31 15.10 34.22
CA SER A 913 -13.30 16.58 34.17
C SER A 913 -12.03 17.10 33.52
N SER A 914 -12.17 18.01 32.56
CA SER A 914 -11.07 18.82 32.04
C SER A 914 -10.53 19.84 33.04
N SER A 915 -11.20 20.06 34.18
CA SER A 915 -10.75 20.99 35.22
C SER A 915 -9.78 20.36 36.24
N THR A 916 -9.42 19.09 36.09
CA THR A 916 -8.42 18.42 36.95
C THR A 916 -7.22 17.99 36.10
N PRO A 917 -5.99 18.43 36.46
CA PRO A 917 -4.77 17.96 35.82
C PRO A 917 -4.64 16.43 35.88
N ALA A 918 -4.37 15.81 34.73
CA ALA A 918 -4.11 14.38 34.63
C ALA A 918 -2.62 14.04 34.50
N THR A 919 -1.76 15.05 34.28
CA THR A 919 -0.29 14.93 34.27
C THR A 919 0.33 15.97 35.18
N VAL A 920 1.61 15.76 35.55
CA VAL A 920 2.38 16.73 36.35
C VAL A 920 2.59 18.04 35.60
N PHE A 921 2.77 18.00 34.27
CA PHE A 921 2.90 19.24 33.49
C PHE A 921 1.60 20.05 33.44
N GLU A 922 0.44 19.40 33.26
CA GLU A 922 -0.87 20.08 33.38
C GLU A 922 -1.04 20.71 34.77
N ALA A 923 -0.53 20.06 35.83
CA ALA A 923 -0.63 20.58 37.19
C ALA A 923 0.25 21.80 37.41
N LEU A 924 1.49 21.77 36.91
CA LEU A 924 2.44 22.88 36.96
C LEU A 924 1.89 24.12 36.24
N VAL A 925 1.40 23.96 35.01
CA VAL A 925 0.77 25.04 34.22
C VAL A 925 -0.48 25.59 34.93
N ALA A 926 -1.40 24.72 35.35
CA ALA A 926 -2.67 25.15 35.93
C ALA A 926 -2.54 25.86 37.28
N GLN A 927 -1.48 25.58 38.05
CA GLN A 927 -1.22 26.17 39.37
C GLN A 927 -0.24 27.35 39.32
N ASN A 928 0.55 27.48 38.25
CA ASN A 928 1.54 28.56 38.07
C ASN A 928 1.36 29.34 36.73
N PRO A 929 0.14 29.71 36.30
CA PRO A 929 -0.12 30.25 34.95
C PRO A 929 0.55 31.61 34.68
N SER A 930 0.97 32.33 35.73
CA SER A 930 1.73 33.58 35.61
C SER A 930 3.25 33.38 35.41
N ALA A 931 3.73 32.14 35.52
CA ALA A 931 5.16 31.80 35.48
C ALA A 931 5.51 30.70 34.47
N ILE A 932 4.53 29.85 34.09
CA ILE A 932 4.70 28.74 33.14
C ILE A 932 3.62 28.83 32.06
N GLN A 933 4.03 28.82 30.80
CA GLN A 933 3.13 28.59 29.65
C GLN A 933 2.98 27.09 29.39
N ASN A 934 1.97 26.66 28.63
CA ASN A 934 1.74 25.24 28.30
C ASN A 934 2.74 24.70 27.25
N ASN A 935 3.98 25.20 27.24
CA ASN A 935 5.02 24.86 26.28
C ASN A 935 6.23 24.29 27.03
N ILE A 936 6.88 23.27 26.45
CA ILE A 936 8.10 22.68 27.01
C ILE A 936 9.20 22.80 25.96
N ALA A 937 10.27 23.51 26.28
CA ALA A 937 11.45 23.53 25.43
C ALA A 937 12.65 22.91 26.13
N PHE A 938 13.58 22.35 25.35
CA PHE A 938 14.83 21.82 25.87
C PHE A 938 15.94 21.91 24.82
N ARG A 939 17.16 22.11 25.31
CA ARG A 939 18.40 21.95 24.55
C ARG A 939 19.14 20.77 25.16
N ALA A 940 18.95 19.59 24.58
CA ALA A 940 19.77 18.42 24.85
C ALA A 940 21.15 18.59 24.21
N CYS A 941 22.22 18.15 24.86
CA CYS A 941 23.59 18.26 24.33
C CYS A 941 24.31 16.90 24.35
N PRO A 942 25.12 16.57 23.32
CA PRO A 942 25.88 15.31 23.26
C PRO A 942 26.94 15.26 24.38
N TYR A 943 27.44 14.06 24.71
CA TYR A 943 28.26 13.81 25.90
C TYR A 943 29.37 14.86 26.21
N PRO A 944 30.21 15.31 25.25
CA PRO A 944 31.25 16.31 25.52
C PRO A 944 30.73 17.66 26.05
N TYR A 945 29.46 17.95 25.79
CA TYR A 945 28.76 19.19 26.16
C TYR A 945 27.54 18.93 27.04
N ALA A 946 27.40 17.74 27.63
CA ALA A 946 26.20 17.34 28.38
C ALA A 946 25.83 18.32 29.51
N GLY A 947 26.83 18.88 30.21
CA GLY A 947 26.62 19.92 31.24
C GLY A 947 26.14 21.29 30.72
N SER A 948 25.99 21.48 29.41
CA SER A 948 25.32 22.63 28.78
C SER A 948 23.84 22.35 28.45
N SER A 949 23.33 21.16 28.80
CA SER A 949 21.94 20.78 28.56
C SER A 949 21.00 21.52 29.53
N ALA A 950 19.89 22.03 29.03
CA ALA A 950 18.95 22.84 29.80
C ALA A 950 17.49 22.65 29.34
N MET A 951 16.57 22.73 30.29
CA MET A 951 15.13 22.70 30.05
C MET A 951 14.51 24.08 30.35
N ASP A 952 13.60 24.52 29.49
CA ASP A 952 12.81 25.76 29.64
C ASP A 952 11.33 25.38 29.72
N ILE A 953 10.88 25.22 30.96
CA ILE A 953 9.52 24.82 31.32
C ILE A 953 8.65 26.08 31.25
N GLY A 954 7.91 26.19 30.16
CA GLY A 954 7.18 27.40 29.75
C GLY A 954 7.67 28.01 28.43
N ALA A 955 8.78 27.53 27.84
CA ALA A 955 9.38 28.07 26.61
C ALA A 955 9.55 29.61 26.64
N THR A 956 9.90 30.16 27.80
CA THR A 956 9.94 31.60 28.06
C THR A 956 11.27 32.27 27.68
N ASN A 957 12.33 31.48 27.45
CA ASN A 957 13.69 31.96 27.29
C ASN A 957 14.18 31.89 25.83
N ASN A 958 13.93 32.98 25.10
CA ASN A 958 14.39 33.16 23.72
C ASN A 958 15.93 33.01 23.54
N GLN A 959 16.74 33.12 24.61
CA GLN A 959 18.20 32.96 24.52
C GLN A 959 18.67 31.52 24.27
N LEU A 960 17.77 30.52 24.33
CA LEU A 960 18.07 29.16 23.88
C LEU A 960 18.07 29.02 22.34
N THR A 961 17.72 30.09 21.59
CA THR A 961 17.86 30.14 20.13
C THR A 961 19.11 30.91 19.71
N CYS A 962 20.10 30.23 19.13
CA CYS A 962 21.31 30.86 18.58
C CYS A 962 21.16 31.22 17.09
N SER A 963 19.91 31.49 16.64
CA SER A 963 19.59 31.68 15.23
C SER A 963 19.89 33.11 14.80
N THR A 964 20.95 33.31 14.02
CA THR A 964 21.25 34.60 13.35
C THR A 964 20.22 34.99 12.29
N THR A 965 19.29 34.09 11.95
CA THR A 965 18.15 34.34 11.04
C THR A 965 16.79 34.42 11.77
N GLY A 966 16.74 34.09 13.07
CA GLY A 966 15.52 34.17 13.90
C GLY A 966 14.42 33.15 13.62
N VAL A 967 14.58 32.23 12.66
CA VAL A 967 13.53 31.28 12.27
C VAL A 967 13.57 30.01 13.13
N VAL A 968 12.43 29.67 13.74
CA VAL A 968 12.10 28.33 14.26
C VAL A 968 11.21 27.64 13.22
N GLY A 969 11.59 26.44 12.78
CA GLY A 969 10.79 25.62 11.88
C GLY A 969 9.87 24.69 12.68
N TYR A 970 8.57 24.66 12.37
CA TYR A 970 7.60 23.88 13.14
C TYR A 970 7.09 22.67 12.35
N ALA A 971 7.01 21.50 12.97
CA ALA A 971 6.27 20.34 12.49
C ALA A 971 4.92 20.25 13.22
N ARG A 972 3.84 19.97 12.51
CA ARG A 972 2.50 19.87 13.12
C ARG A 972 2.31 18.54 13.85
N ILE A 973 1.73 18.57 15.05
CA ILE A 973 1.27 17.37 15.77
C ILE A 973 -0.12 16.98 15.24
N PRO A 974 -0.33 15.78 14.66
CA PRO A 974 -1.63 15.39 14.12
C PRO A 974 -2.67 15.02 15.20
N GLN A 975 -2.22 14.56 16.37
CA GLN A 975 -3.08 14.11 17.46
C GLN A 975 -2.41 14.35 18.83
N GLU A 976 -3.14 14.95 19.76
CA GLU A 976 -2.75 15.19 21.16
C GLU A 976 -2.77 13.88 21.98
N ALA A 977 -1.78 13.02 21.73
CA ALA A 977 -1.49 11.79 22.47
C ALA A 977 0.01 11.68 22.73
N TRP A 978 0.76 11.33 21.69
CA TRP A 978 2.23 11.39 21.64
C TRP A 978 2.68 12.59 20.80
N TYR A 979 3.88 13.09 21.07
CA TYR A 979 4.52 14.06 20.17
C TYR A 979 4.89 13.38 18.86
N THR A 980 4.04 13.58 17.86
CA THR A 980 4.04 12.82 16.60
C THR A 980 4.13 13.75 15.41
N VAL A 981 4.74 13.26 14.33
CA VAL A 981 5.04 14.04 13.11
C VAL A 981 4.77 13.21 11.86
N GLN A 982 4.22 13.86 10.83
CA GLN A 982 4.11 13.30 9.49
C GLN A 982 5.41 13.59 8.71
N VAL A 983 6.05 12.55 8.17
CA VAL A 983 7.35 12.61 7.49
C VAL A 983 7.13 12.35 6.01
N LEU A 984 7.42 13.34 5.16
CA LEU A 984 7.20 13.21 3.70
C LEU A 984 8.41 12.61 2.97
N GLY A 985 9.61 12.78 3.51
CA GLY A 985 10.83 12.31 2.86
C GLY A 985 12.01 12.24 3.82
N ILE A 986 12.86 11.24 3.61
CA ILE A 986 14.18 11.12 4.22
C ILE A 986 15.18 11.11 3.07
N ALA A 987 16.22 11.96 3.13
CA ALA A 987 17.22 12.10 2.07
C ALA A 987 18.65 11.98 2.61
N VAL A 988 19.53 11.41 1.80
CA VAL A 988 20.98 11.31 2.07
C VAL A 988 21.72 12.09 0.99
N ASN A 989 22.60 13.02 1.38
CA ASN A 989 23.23 13.99 0.46
C ASN A 989 22.21 14.72 -0.44
N GLY A 990 21.03 15.06 0.11
CA GLY A 990 19.94 15.71 -0.61
C GLY A 990 19.15 14.82 -1.58
N LYS A 991 19.56 13.57 -1.80
CA LYS A 991 18.80 12.59 -2.61
C LYS A 991 17.81 11.84 -1.73
N PHE A 992 16.52 11.92 -2.05
CA PHE A 992 15.48 11.19 -1.31
C PHE A 992 15.64 9.67 -1.43
N THR A 993 15.31 9.01 -0.33
CA THR A 993 15.35 7.55 -0.16
C THR A 993 13.95 6.97 -0.33
N PHE A 994 13.88 5.67 -0.61
CA PHE A 994 12.59 4.98 -0.73
C PHE A 994 11.94 4.81 0.65
N LEU A 995 10.73 5.33 0.81
CA LEU A 995 9.87 5.04 1.95
C LEU A 995 8.99 3.83 1.58
N PRO A 996 8.91 2.78 2.43
CA PRO A 996 8.13 1.58 2.11
C PRO A 996 6.63 1.91 1.99
N SER A 997 5.89 1.13 1.19
CA SER A 997 4.47 1.37 0.91
C SER A 997 3.54 1.34 2.14
N GLY A 998 3.99 0.70 3.23
CA GLY A 998 3.32 0.74 4.54
C GLY A 998 3.75 1.88 5.47
N PHE A 999 4.69 2.75 5.06
CA PHE A 999 5.21 3.82 5.91
C PHE A 999 4.10 4.77 6.34
N GLN A 1000 3.99 5.02 7.65
CA GLN A 1000 2.98 5.88 8.25
C GLN A 1000 1.51 5.47 7.96
N THR A 1001 1.22 4.24 7.49
CA THR A 1001 -0.18 3.85 7.17
C THR A 1001 -0.98 3.31 8.36
N SER A 1002 -0.34 2.60 9.31
CA SER A 1002 -0.95 2.09 10.54
C SER A 1002 0.14 1.62 11.51
N ASN A 1003 0.22 2.17 12.72
CA ASN A 1003 1.29 1.85 13.69
C ASN A 1003 0.88 2.11 15.15
N ALA A 1004 1.81 1.87 16.10
CA ALA A 1004 1.61 2.07 17.54
C ALA A 1004 1.21 3.51 17.93
N TYR A 1005 1.54 4.49 17.09
CA TYR A 1005 1.24 5.92 17.23
C TYR A 1005 0.17 6.38 16.23
N GLY A 1006 -0.74 5.45 15.88
CA GLY A 1006 -1.80 5.65 14.90
C GLY A 1006 -1.28 5.53 13.47
N GLN A 1007 -0.71 6.61 12.94
CA GLN A 1007 -0.25 6.73 11.55
C GLN A 1007 1.06 7.53 11.43
N TRP A 1008 1.78 7.78 12.52
CA TRP A 1008 2.80 8.83 12.55
C TRP A 1008 4.17 8.33 13.03
N SER A 1009 5.19 9.17 12.86
CA SER A 1009 6.52 8.97 13.46
C SER A 1009 6.57 9.72 14.79
N ILE A 1010 7.34 9.20 15.75
CA ILE A 1010 7.41 9.76 17.11
C ILE A 1010 8.66 10.62 17.31
N VAL A 1011 8.51 11.69 18.10
CA VAL A 1011 9.59 12.48 18.70
C VAL A 1011 9.72 12.04 20.15
N ASP A 1012 10.83 11.39 20.50
CA ASP A 1012 11.03 10.71 21.77
C ASP A 1012 12.34 11.18 22.44
N THR A 1013 12.23 11.84 23.59
CA THR A 1013 13.37 12.35 24.35
C THR A 1013 14.10 11.29 25.18
N CYS A 1014 13.52 10.10 25.34
CA CYS A 1014 14.10 9.01 26.15
C CYS A 1014 14.42 7.74 25.32
N THR A 1015 13.92 7.59 24.09
CA THR A 1015 14.57 6.70 23.11
C THR A 1015 15.97 7.23 22.76
N SER A 1016 17.02 6.46 23.07
CA SER A 1016 18.42 6.87 22.91
C SER A 1016 18.84 7.25 21.49
N LEU A 1017 18.40 6.50 20.48
CA LEU A 1017 18.99 6.48 19.12
C LEU A 1017 17.98 6.91 18.04
N LEU A 1018 18.49 7.32 16.88
CA LEU A 1018 17.66 7.60 15.71
C LEU A 1018 17.33 6.29 14.99
N TYR A 1019 16.05 5.92 14.92
CA TYR A 1019 15.63 4.72 14.20
C TYR A 1019 14.99 5.11 12.85
N LEU A 1020 15.70 4.83 11.75
CA LEU A 1020 15.23 5.10 10.39
C LEU A 1020 14.55 3.87 9.76
N THR A 1021 13.84 4.07 8.64
CA THR A 1021 13.43 2.93 7.80
C THR A 1021 14.68 2.20 7.30
N ASN A 1022 14.63 0.87 7.16
CA ASN A 1022 15.80 0.08 6.75
C ASN A 1022 16.39 0.59 5.40
N ALA A 1023 15.55 0.99 4.44
CA ALA A 1023 16.00 1.58 3.18
C ALA A 1023 16.75 2.92 3.35
N ALA A 1024 16.30 3.80 4.25
CA ALA A 1024 16.99 5.06 4.54
C ALA A 1024 18.30 4.83 5.33
N TRP A 1025 18.28 3.92 6.30
CA TRP A 1025 19.48 3.50 7.04
C TRP A 1025 20.53 2.88 6.14
N MET A 1026 20.16 1.91 5.28
CA MET A 1026 21.05 1.32 4.28
C MET A 1026 21.65 2.37 3.36
N THR A 1027 20.86 3.36 2.91
CA THR A 1027 21.37 4.44 2.06
C THR A 1027 22.40 5.30 2.81
N LEU A 1028 22.16 5.60 4.09
CA LEU A 1028 23.10 6.37 4.93
C LEU A 1028 24.38 5.57 5.22
N ALA A 1029 24.27 4.31 5.63
CA ALA A 1029 25.41 3.45 5.95
C ALA A 1029 26.32 3.22 4.71
N ASN A 1030 25.72 2.95 3.54
CA ASN A 1030 26.49 2.82 2.29
C ASN A 1030 27.14 4.14 1.87
N ALA A 1031 26.47 5.29 2.07
CA ALA A 1031 27.09 6.59 1.83
C ALA A 1031 28.24 6.90 2.81
N VAL A 1032 28.16 6.44 4.06
CA VAL A 1032 29.26 6.53 5.03
C VAL A 1032 30.44 5.64 4.62
N LEU A 1033 30.23 4.39 4.19
CA LEU A 1033 31.30 3.55 3.65
C LEU A 1033 31.95 4.19 2.41
N ASN A 1034 31.15 4.53 1.41
CA ASN A 1034 31.63 5.04 0.12
C ASN A 1034 32.34 6.41 0.24
N SER A 1035 32.09 7.17 1.31
CA SER A 1035 32.82 8.41 1.59
C SER A 1035 34.32 8.19 1.87
N ASN A 1036 34.72 6.97 2.26
CA ASN A 1036 36.05 6.64 2.81
C ASN A 1036 36.48 7.54 4.00
N ALA A 1037 35.52 8.21 4.66
CA ALA A 1037 35.80 9.18 5.71
C ALA A 1037 36.35 8.56 7.00
N ILE A 1038 36.21 7.24 7.18
CA ILE A 1038 36.63 6.50 8.38
C ILE A 1038 37.61 5.42 7.93
N PRO A 1039 38.93 5.60 8.15
CA PRO A 1039 39.94 4.62 7.75
C PRO A 1039 39.68 3.23 8.35
N GLY A 1040 39.70 2.20 7.51
CA GLY A 1040 39.50 0.80 7.90
C GLY A 1040 38.05 0.35 8.06
N LEU A 1041 37.05 1.25 7.97
CA LEU A 1041 35.64 0.85 8.08
C LEU A 1041 35.16 0.06 6.85
N THR A 1042 35.73 0.32 5.67
CA THR A 1042 35.41 -0.36 4.40
C THR A 1042 35.81 -1.83 4.34
N SER A 1043 36.56 -2.35 5.33
CA SER A 1043 36.83 -3.78 5.49
C SER A 1043 35.61 -4.59 5.96
N TYR A 1044 34.50 -3.91 6.31
CA TYR A 1044 33.26 -4.50 6.80
C TYR A 1044 32.06 -3.91 6.03
N GLY A 1045 31.06 -4.73 5.72
CA GLY A 1045 29.88 -4.32 4.95
C GLY A 1045 28.88 -3.44 5.72
N THR A 1046 27.67 -3.27 5.19
CA THR A 1046 26.53 -2.67 5.93
C THR A 1046 25.57 -3.73 6.48
N ASP A 1047 26.07 -4.93 6.77
CA ASP A 1047 25.31 -6.03 7.36
C ASP A 1047 25.53 -6.13 8.88
N GLU A 1048 24.80 -7.04 9.52
CA GLU A 1048 24.80 -7.26 10.98
C GLU A 1048 26.17 -7.69 11.54
N SER A 1049 27.16 -8.04 10.69
CA SER A 1049 28.52 -8.35 11.12
C SER A 1049 29.40 -7.10 11.29
N ASN A 1050 28.98 -5.91 10.83
CA ASN A 1050 29.70 -4.66 11.06
C ASN A 1050 29.29 -4.04 12.42
N PRO A 1051 30.14 -4.13 13.46
CA PRO A 1051 29.75 -3.73 14.79
C PRO A 1051 29.62 -2.21 14.96
N PHE A 1052 30.15 -1.41 14.02
CA PHE A 1052 30.05 0.05 14.05
C PHE A 1052 28.62 0.53 13.75
N PHE A 1053 28.03 0.05 12.64
CA PHE A 1053 26.69 0.47 12.21
C PHE A 1053 25.57 -0.07 13.12
N HIS A 1054 25.83 -1.13 13.87
CA HIS A 1054 24.87 -1.75 14.80
C HIS A 1054 25.10 -1.35 16.28
N TYR A 1055 25.85 -0.27 16.55
CA TYR A 1055 26.10 0.29 17.90
C TYR A 1055 26.82 -0.67 18.87
N GLN A 1056 27.44 -1.75 18.37
CA GLN A 1056 28.15 -2.75 19.17
C GLN A 1056 29.59 -2.34 19.51
N MET A 1057 30.25 -1.60 18.60
CA MET A 1057 31.59 -1.04 18.80
C MET A 1057 31.66 0.39 18.26
N GLY A 1058 32.58 1.20 18.80
CA GLY A 1058 32.90 2.53 18.31
C GLY A 1058 34.36 2.69 17.92
N ILE A 1059 34.65 3.75 17.17
CA ILE A 1059 36.00 4.16 16.80
C ILE A 1059 36.63 4.82 18.02
N ARG A 1060 37.79 4.33 18.47
CA ARG A 1060 38.49 4.86 19.66
C ARG A 1060 38.60 6.39 19.60
N ALA A 1061 38.30 7.08 20.70
CA ALA A 1061 38.28 8.55 20.75
C ALA A 1061 39.58 9.21 20.25
N SER A 1062 40.75 8.59 20.55
CA SER A 1062 42.06 9.02 20.08
C SER A 1062 42.31 8.89 18.57
N ALA A 1063 41.47 8.15 17.85
CA ALA A 1063 41.46 8.05 16.39
C ALA A 1063 40.44 8.99 15.73
N GLY A 1064 39.67 9.78 16.51
CA GLY A 1064 38.68 10.73 15.98
C GLY A 1064 39.27 11.86 15.13
N SER A 1065 40.58 12.13 15.28
CA SER A 1065 41.36 13.00 14.39
C SER A 1065 41.49 12.47 12.96
N ASN A 1066 41.31 11.17 12.77
CA ASN A 1066 41.50 10.49 11.49
C ASN A 1066 40.17 10.34 10.72
N ILE A 1067 39.06 10.81 11.30
CA ILE A 1067 37.74 10.85 10.66
C ILE A 1067 37.67 12.12 9.81
N ASN A 1068 37.47 11.98 8.50
CA ASN A 1068 37.25 13.10 7.59
C ASN A 1068 35.79 13.57 7.67
N TRP A 1069 35.49 14.36 8.71
CA TRP A 1069 34.15 14.88 9.00
C TRP A 1069 33.49 15.63 7.83
N GLY A 1070 34.27 16.19 6.89
CA GLY A 1070 33.77 16.88 5.71
C GLY A 1070 33.39 15.98 4.52
N ALA A 1071 33.79 14.71 4.54
CA ALA A 1071 33.41 13.73 3.51
C ALA A 1071 32.17 12.90 3.91
N LEU A 1072 31.80 12.89 5.19
CA LEU A 1072 30.62 12.16 5.68
C LEU A 1072 29.32 12.77 5.12
N PRO A 1073 28.33 11.93 4.74
CA PRO A 1073 27.10 12.41 4.11
C PRO A 1073 26.22 13.24 5.05
N SER A 1074 25.33 14.06 4.48
CA SER A 1074 24.22 14.68 5.22
C SER A 1074 22.99 13.76 5.25
N LEU A 1075 22.24 13.80 6.36
CA LEU A 1075 20.94 13.16 6.51
C LEU A 1075 19.88 14.26 6.70
N THR A 1076 18.87 14.28 5.84
CA THR A 1076 17.77 15.25 5.85
C THR A 1076 16.43 14.56 6.07
N ILE A 1077 15.55 15.16 6.87
CA ILE A 1077 14.19 14.69 7.15
C ILE A 1077 13.23 15.86 6.94
N ASP A 1078 12.22 15.66 6.09
CA ASP A 1078 11.15 16.62 5.83
C ASP A 1078 9.87 16.24 6.56
N MET A 1079 9.29 17.19 7.29
CA MET A 1079 8.08 17.00 8.07
C MET A 1079 7.02 18.06 7.74
N VAL A 1080 5.75 17.68 7.79
CA VAL A 1080 4.63 18.58 7.47
C VAL A 1080 4.54 19.73 8.48
N MET A 1081 4.65 20.96 7.99
CA MET A 1081 4.41 22.18 8.77
C MET A 1081 2.96 22.65 8.58
N ASN A 1082 2.49 22.75 7.33
CA ASN A 1082 1.11 23.08 7.00
C ASN A 1082 0.68 22.44 5.66
N GLN A 1083 -0.39 22.95 5.02
CA GLN A 1083 -0.96 22.40 3.79
C GLN A 1083 -0.05 22.47 2.55
N SER A 1084 0.98 23.31 2.58
CA SER A 1084 1.85 23.57 1.43
C SER A 1084 3.32 23.79 1.80
N THR A 1085 3.69 23.79 3.08
CA THR A 1085 5.09 23.88 3.53
C THR A 1085 5.52 22.69 4.39
N VAL A 1086 6.81 22.34 4.28
CA VAL A 1086 7.52 21.44 5.20
C VAL A 1086 8.54 22.22 6.02
N VAL A 1087 8.82 21.71 7.22
CA VAL A 1087 10.09 21.96 7.90
C VAL A 1087 11.10 20.90 7.45
N THR A 1088 12.29 21.34 7.06
CA THR A 1088 13.42 20.51 6.63
C THR A 1088 14.48 20.55 7.71
N LEU A 1089 14.78 19.39 8.30
CA LEU A 1089 15.83 19.21 9.29
C LEU A 1089 17.00 18.44 8.66
N THR A 1090 18.22 18.99 8.71
CA THR A 1090 19.42 18.33 8.18
C THR A 1090 20.53 18.23 9.22
N ILE A 1091 21.01 17.02 9.44
CA ILE A 1091 22.19 16.72 10.27
C ILE A 1091 23.34 16.15 9.41
N PHE A 1092 24.56 16.19 9.93
CA PHE A 1092 25.79 15.78 9.22
C PHE A 1092 26.57 14.75 10.05
N GLY A 1093 27.74 14.32 9.53
CA GLY A 1093 28.56 13.26 10.11
C GLY A 1093 28.76 13.32 11.63
N HIS A 1094 29.03 14.51 12.18
CA HIS A 1094 29.29 14.66 13.61
C HIS A 1094 28.03 14.54 14.49
N GLN A 1095 26.84 14.81 13.93
CA GLN A 1095 25.59 14.71 14.66
C GLN A 1095 25.09 13.26 14.77
N TYR A 1096 25.36 12.40 13.78
CA TYR A 1096 24.98 10.98 13.82
C TYR A 1096 26.13 10.00 14.12
N ILE A 1097 27.36 10.49 14.27
CA ILE A 1097 28.48 9.75 14.88
C ILE A 1097 28.93 10.52 16.12
N GLN A 1098 28.36 10.16 17.27
CA GLN A 1098 28.58 10.87 18.53
C GLN A 1098 29.65 10.20 19.38
N LEU A 1099 30.39 10.98 20.18
CA LEU A 1099 31.38 10.44 21.12
C LEU A 1099 30.69 9.86 22.37
N ASP A 1100 30.82 8.55 22.55
CA ASP A 1100 30.44 7.82 23.76
C ASP A 1100 31.65 7.64 24.72
N PRO A 1101 31.45 7.68 26.06
CA PRO A 1101 32.57 7.61 27.01
C PRO A 1101 33.24 6.23 27.08
N VAL A 1102 32.53 5.17 26.70
CA VAL A 1102 32.97 3.77 26.83
C VAL A 1102 33.42 3.24 25.48
N ASN A 1103 32.62 3.49 24.45
CA ASN A 1103 32.79 2.90 23.12
C ASN A 1103 33.60 3.80 22.16
N GLY A 1104 33.81 5.08 22.47
CA GLY A 1104 34.37 6.05 21.53
C GLY A 1104 33.31 6.60 20.57
N TYR A 1105 33.70 7.02 19.37
CA TYR A 1105 32.76 7.52 18.36
C TYR A 1105 31.89 6.37 17.83
N VAL A 1106 30.58 6.44 18.08
CA VAL A 1106 29.59 5.41 17.73
C VAL A 1106 28.56 5.95 16.75
N PHE A 1107 28.11 5.10 15.81
CA PHE A 1107 27.04 5.44 14.87
C PHE A 1107 25.69 5.40 15.59
N THR A 1108 25.04 6.54 15.80
CA THR A 1108 23.83 6.66 16.63
C THR A 1108 22.52 6.48 15.85
N VAL A 1109 22.58 5.76 14.73
CA VAL A 1109 21.43 5.52 13.83
C VAL A 1109 21.28 4.03 13.58
N LEU A 1110 20.10 3.48 13.86
CA LEU A 1110 19.79 2.07 13.67
C LEU A 1110 18.69 1.88 12.61
N PRO A 1111 18.64 0.71 11.95
CA PRO A 1111 17.53 0.37 11.10
C PRO A 1111 16.35 -0.06 11.96
N GLN A 1112 15.14 0.35 11.58
CA GLN A 1112 13.93 -0.31 12.05
C GLN A 1112 13.83 -1.73 11.50
N SER A 1113 13.18 -2.60 12.28
CA SER A 1113 12.69 -3.88 11.80
C SER A 1113 11.86 -3.69 10.53
N SER A 1114 11.90 -4.66 9.60
CA SER A 1114 11.05 -4.66 8.40
C SER A 1114 9.54 -4.69 8.71
N SER A 1115 9.16 -5.09 9.92
CA SER A 1115 7.79 -5.01 10.44
C SER A 1115 7.39 -3.63 10.99
N VAL A 1116 8.33 -2.68 11.14
CA VAL A 1116 8.09 -1.36 11.73
C VAL A 1116 8.13 -0.29 10.65
N ASN A 1117 7.04 0.46 10.55
CA ASN A 1117 6.69 1.35 9.45
C ASN A 1117 6.63 2.84 9.85
N TYR A 1118 7.43 3.25 10.82
CA TYR A 1118 7.61 4.64 11.25
C TYR A 1118 9.07 4.88 11.63
N ILE A 1119 9.48 6.15 11.77
CA ILE A 1119 10.79 6.49 12.36
C ILE A 1119 10.63 6.98 13.79
N ASN A 1120 11.63 6.72 14.63
CA ASN A 1120 11.71 7.31 15.97
C ASN A 1120 12.84 8.34 15.97
N LEU A 1121 12.47 9.61 16.14
CA LEU A 1121 13.39 10.74 16.25
C LEU A 1121 13.86 10.84 17.71
N GLY A 1122 14.75 9.91 18.09
CA GLY A 1122 15.29 9.78 19.43
C GLY A 1122 16.29 10.87 19.84
N ALA A 1123 16.75 10.79 21.09
CA ALA A 1123 17.64 11.74 21.75
C ALA A 1123 18.91 12.10 20.96
N ALA A 1124 19.53 11.15 20.25
CA ALA A 1124 20.70 11.40 19.41
C ALA A 1124 20.40 12.22 18.12
N PHE A 1125 19.15 12.31 17.68
CA PHE A 1125 18.74 13.28 16.66
C PHE A 1125 18.38 14.62 17.30
N LEU A 1126 17.64 14.59 18.41
CA LEU A 1126 17.12 15.79 19.08
C LEU A 1126 18.21 16.66 19.71
N ASN A 1127 19.32 16.08 20.19
CA ASN A 1127 20.44 16.85 20.77
C ASN A 1127 21.24 17.70 19.76
N SER A 1128 20.90 17.62 18.47
CA SER A 1128 21.37 18.53 17.43
C SER A 1128 20.54 19.82 17.31
N TYR A 1129 19.42 19.91 18.04
CA TYR A 1129 18.45 21.00 17.93
C TYR A 1129 18.07 21.57 19.30
N TYR A 1130 17.62 22.82 19.30
CA TYR A 1130 16.71 23.32 20.32
C TYR A 1130 15.30 22.92 19.91
N VAL A 1131 14.61 22.17 20.77
CA VAL A 1131 13.30 21.56 20.49
C VAL A 1131 12.25 22.18 21.40
N VAL A 1132 11.12 22.58 20.83
CA VAL A 1132 10.01 23.25 21.52
C VAL A 1132 8.72 22.45 21.29
N PHE A 1133 8.27 21.73 22.31
CA PHE A 1133 6.92 21.16 22.36
C PHE A 1133 5.91 22.28 22.67
N ASP A 1134 5.33 22.85 21.62
CA ASP A 1134 4.30 23.89 21.69
C ASP A 1134 2.92 23.21 21.72
N ARG A 1135 2.41 23.00 22.94
CA ARG A 1135 1.17 22.24 23.16
C ARG A 1135 -0.07 23.12 22.98
N ASP A 1136 0.06 24.45 23.09
CA ASP A 1136 -1.03 25.39 22.84
C ASP A 1136 -1.41 25.46 21.36
N ASN A 1137 -0.44 25.31 20.45
CA ASN A 1137 -0.67 25.31 18.99
C ASN A 1137 -0.57 23.91 18.36
N ALA A 1138 -0.39 22.85 19.17
CA ALA A 1138 -0.21 21.46 18.74
C ALA A 1138 0.87 21.28 17.66
N GLN A 1139 2.10 21.74 17.96
CA GLN A 1139 3.24 21.70 17.06
C GLN A 1139 4.58 21.48 17.80
N ILE A 1140 5.61 21.07 17.06
CA ILE A 1140 6.97 20.87 17.57
C ILE A 1140 7.90 21.82 16.79
N GLY A 1141 8.43 22.83 17.47
CA GLY A 1141 9.40 23.76 16.94
C GLY A 1141 10.83 23.21 17.01
N PHE A 1142 11.62 23.50 15.98
CA PHE A 1142 13.03 23.15 15.88
C PHE A 1142 13.86 24.38 15.49
N ALA A 1143 15.00 24.55 16.14
CA ALA A 1143 16.06 25.49 15.76
C ALA A 1143 17.44 24.84 15.97
N PRO A 1144 18.54 25.33 15.37
CA PRO A 1144 19.88 24.77 15.59
C PRO A 1144 20.28 24.75 17.06
N GLY A 1145 20.92 23.66 17.51
CA GLY A 1145 21.23 23.32 18.91
C GLY A 1145 22.19 24.23 19.69
N CYS A 1146 22.36 25.49 19.29
CA CYS A 1146 23.02 26.53 20.09
C CYS A 1146 24.48 26.23 20.53
N GLY A 1147 25.26 25.56 19.68
CA GLY A 1147 26.62 25.10 19.98
C GLY A 1147 26.68 23.64 20.44
N CYS A 1148 25.55 23.03 20.83
CA CYS A 1148 25.46 21.57 20.96
C CYS A 1148 25.28 20.87 19.61
N ASP A 1149 24.91 21.64 18.56
CA ASP A 1149 24.87 21.21 17.17
C ASP A 1149 26.25 21.12 16.48
N ARG A 1150 27.35 21.52 17.14
CA ARG A 1150 28.72 21.44 16.60
C ARG A 1150 29.74 21.13 17.68
N ALA A 1151 30.63 20.16 17.46
CA ALA A 1151 31.79 19.99 18.34
C ALA A 1151 32.97 20.93 18.05
N ASN A 1152 32.99 21.58 16.89
CA ASN A 1152 34.00 22.58 16.54
C ASN A 1152 33.40 23.58 15.53
N ALA A 1153 33.93 24.81 15.47
CA ALA A 1153 33.48 25.85 14.54
C ALA A 1153 33.61 25.44 13.06
N SER A 1154 34.53 24.52 12.76
CA SER A 1154 34.77 23.93 11.43
C SER A 1154 33.72 22.89 11.00
N HIS A 1155 32.90 22.36 11.92
CA HIS A 1155 31.86 21.38 11.58
C HIS A 1155 30.56 22.12 11.17
N PRO A 1156 29.80 21.59 10.19
CA PRO A 1156 28.51 22.17 9.81
C PRO A 1156 27.51 22.06 10.97
N ALA A 1157 26.74 23.13 11.17
CA ALA A 1157 25.58 23.13 12.05
C ALA A 1157 24.53 22.12 11.60
N ALA A 1158 23.69 21.67 12.54
CA ALA A 1158 22.38 21.16 12.17
C ALA A 1158 21.56 22.29 11.52
N PHE A 1159 20.99 22.04 10.35
CA PHE A 1159 20.25 23.03 9.58
C PHE A 1159 18.74 22.86 9.77
N VAL A 1160 18.04 23.98 9.90
CA VAL A 1160 16.57 24.05 9.89
C VAL A 1160 16.16 24.98 8.76
N GLY A 1161 15.37 24.47 7.83
CA GLY A 1161 14.74 25.24 6.76
C GLY A 1161 13.23 25.10 6.78
N VAL A 1162 12.54 26.06 6.16
CA VAL A 1162 11.12 25.93 5.79
C VAL A 1162 11.03 26.14 4.29
N ARG A 1163 10.35 25.26 3.57
CA ARG A 1163 10.16 25.38 2.12
C ARG A 1163 8.74 25.01 1.69
N GLU A 1164 8.26 25.65 0.64
CA GLU A 1164 7.03 25.25 -0.04
C GLU A 1164 7.23 23.94 -0.82
N VAL A 1165 6.15 23.18 -0.93
CA VAL A 1165 6.08 21.89 -1.62
C VAL A 1165 5.20 22.05 -2.85
N SER A 1166 5.80 21.98 -4.04
CA SER A 1166 5.04 21.69 -5.25
C SER A 1166 4.63 20.21 -5.25
N SER A 1167 3.49 19.89 -5.86
CA SER A 1167 2.92 18.53 -5.89
C SER A 1167 3.78 17.48 -6.63
N LEU A 1168 4.91 17.90 -7.21
CA LEU A 1168 5.88 17.07 -7.95
C LEU A 1168 7.18 16.84 -7.14
N ALA A 1169 7.37 17.52 -6.00
CA ALA A 1169 8.66 17.52 -5.29
C ALA A 1169 8.99 16.23 -4.51
N TYR A 1170 8.04 15.30 -4.39
CA TYR A 1170 8.18 14.01 -3.70
C TYR A 1170 7.71 12.84 -4.57
N GLU A 1171 7.97 12.89 -5.87
CA GLU A 1171 7.79 11.73 -6.76
C GLU A 1171 8.79 10.63 -6.41
N ASN A 1172 8.34 9.64 -5.63
CA ASN A 1172 9.07 8.39 -5.40
C ASN A 1172 8.62 7.35 -6.44
N GLY A 1173 9.57 6.60 -6.99
CA GLY A 1173 9.28 5.63 -8.06
C GLY A 1173 8.20 4.62 -7.65
N THR A 1174 7.21 4.41 -8.52
CA THR A 1174 6.10 3.44 -8.38
C THR A 1174 5.02 3.73 -7.31
N GLY A 1175 4.94 4.94 -6.75
CA GLY A 1175 3.86 5.31 -5.83
C GLY A 1175 3.33 6.74 -6.01
N THR A 1176 2.00 6.89 -6.08
CA THR A 1176 1.34 8.18 -5.80
C THR A 1176 1.68 8.63 -4.38
N LEU A 1177 1.78 9.95 -4.16
CA LEU A 1177 2.01 10.55 -2.84
C LEU A 1177 1.19 9.83 -1.74
N PRO A 1178 1.81 9.25 -0.70
CA PRO A 1178 1.06 8.76 0.44
C PRO A 1178 0.44 9.96 1.15
N PHE A 1179 -0.87 9.86 1.39
CA PHE A 1179 -1.77 10.91 1.93
C PHE A 1179 -2.10 12.06 0.97
N ASP A 1180 -3.40 12.15 0.63
CA ASP A 1180 -4.06 13.46 0.49
C ASP A 1180 -3.71 14.32 1.72
N PHE A 1181 -3.36 15.59 1.52
CA PHE A 1181 -3.10 16.53 2.61
C PHE A 1181 -4.27 16.65 3.62
N TYR A 1182 -5.49 16.24 3.24
CA TYR A 1182 -6.66 16.13 4.13
C TYR A 1182 -7.53 14.90 3.89
N SER A 1183 -7.25 13.80 4.59
CA SER A 1183 -8.24 12.71 4.81
C SER A 1183 -8.69 12.55 6.27
N ASN A 1184 -8.01 13.17 7.24
CA ASN A 1184 -8.38 13.11 8.66
C ASN A 1184 -9.40 14.21 9.06
N ASN A 1185 -10.68 13.93 8.82
CA ASN A 1185 -11.80 14.77 9.26
C ASN A 1185 -12.71 14.00 10.23
N ASN A 1186 -12.13 13.56 11.36
CA ASN A 1186 -12.84 12.77 12.38
C ASN A 1186 -12.27 12.76 13.83
N THR A 1187 -11.52 13.78 14.27
CA THR A 1187 -11.14 13.96 15.70
C THR A 1187 -11.13 15.44 16.11
N LEU A 1188 -12.30 15.97 16.48
CA LEU A 1188 -12.41 17.14 17.35
C LEU A 1188 -13.01 16.67 18.69
N PRO A 1189 -12.28 16.76 19.82
CA PRO A 1189 -12.85 16.51 21.14
C PRO A 1189 -13.89 17.59 21.49
N SER A 1190 -15.16 17.22 21.60
CA SER A 1190 -16.24 18.16 21.92
C SER A 1190 -16.33 18.46 23.43
N SER A 1191 -15.35 19.19 23.97
CA SER A 1191 -15.28 19.51 25.41
C SER A 1191 -14.79 20.92 25.77
N ALA A 1192 -14.63 21.83 24.80
CA ALA A 1192 -14.42 23.25 25.05
C ALA A 1192 -15.76 24.00 25.20
N SER A 1193 -16.31 24.03 26.42
CA SER A 1193 -17.44 24.92 26.73
C SER A 1193 -16.93 26.32 27.12
N PRO A 1194 -17.54 27.40 26.62
CA PRO A 1194 -17.15 28.76 27.01
C PRO A 1194 -17.58 29.00 28.47
N ARG A 1195 -16.61 29.05 29.39
CA ARG A 1195 -16.88 29.41 30.79
C ARG A 1195 -17.17 30.90 30.92
N ASN A 1196 -18.40 31.23 31.33
CA ASN A 1196 -18.79 32.58 31.69
C ASN A 1196 -18.05 33.07 32.95
N SER A 1197 -17.12 34.02 32.82
CA SER A 1197 -16.69 34.87 33.95
C SER A 1197 -15.89 36.11 33.53
N ILE A 1198 -16.55 37.14 32.98
CA ILE A 1198 -16.13 38.54 33.21
C ILE A 1198 -17.35 39.34 33.66
N THR A 1199 -17.19 40.03 34.78
CA THR A 1199 -18.17 40.91 35.40
C THR A 1199 -18.25 42.26 34.68
N SER A 1200 -19.47 42.79 34.58
CA SER A 1200 -19.79 44.24 34.63
C SER A 1200 -18.69 45.24 34.20
N MET A 1201 -18.69 45.68 32.93
CA MET A 1201 -18.83 47.11 32.58
C MET A 1201 -18.88 47.39 31.06
N SER A 1202 -19.33 48.61 30.73
CA SER A 1202 -19.06 49.34 29.48
C SER A 1202 -19.67 48.85 28.15
N TRP A 1203 -21.01 48.86 28.06
CA TRP A 1203 -21.73 48.88 26.77
C TRP A 1203 -21.78 50.27 26.09
N VAL A 1204 -21.17 51.30 26.69
CA VAL A 1204 -21.28 52.70 26.26
C VAL A 1204 -20.27 53.09 25.16
N VAL A 1205 -19.07 52.49 25.17
CA VAL A 1205 -17.96 52.91 24.29
C VAL A 1205 -18.15 52.46 22.83
N LEU A 1206 -18.71 51.27 22.59
CA LEU A 1206 -18.87 50.73 21.24
C LEU A 1206 -19.91 51.51 20.42
N LEU A 1207 -20.92 52.10 21.06
CA LEU A 1207 -21.95 52.89 20.39
C LEU A 1207 -21.43 54.26 19.93
N MET A 1208 -20.49 54.87 20.67
CA MET A 1208 -19.87 56.14 20.26
C MET A 1208 -18.97 55.98 19.03
N PHE A 1209 -18.15 54.92 18.96
CA PHE A 1209 -17.24 54.73 17.82
C PHE A 1209 -17.94 54.54 16.47
N ILE A 1210 -19.16 53.97 16.46
CA ILE A 1210 -19.94 53.78 15.23
C ILE A 1210 -20.61 55.10 14.77
N ILE A 1211 -20.95 56.00 15.70
CA ILE A 1211 -21.60 57.28 15.38
C ILE A 1211 -20.58 58.32 14.87
N THR A 1212 -19.35 58.33 15.40
CA THR A 1212 -18.31 59.29 14.99
C THR A 1212 -17.76 59.02 13.57
N ALA A 1213 -17.99 57.84 13.01
CA ALA A 1213 -17.53 57.44 11.66
C ALA A 1213 -18.54 57.75 10.53
N LEU A 1214 -19.64 58.45 10.82
CA LEU A 1214 -20.70 58.81 9.86
C LEU A 1214 -20.98 60.32 9.76
N VAL A 1215 -20.14 61.16 10.38
CA VAL A 1215 -20.27 62.63 10.38
C VAL A 1215 -18.92 63.35 10.20
N ASN A 1216 -18.07 62.82 9.31
CA ASN A 1216 -16.90 63.48 8.71
C ASN A 1216 -16.66 62.89 7.30
#